data_AF-A0A6J6XCB5-F1
#
_entry.id   AF-A0A6J6XCB5-F1
#
_cell.length_a   1.000
_cell.length_b   1.000
_cell.length_c   1.000
_cell.angle_alpha   90.00
_cell.angle_beta   90.00
_cell.angle_gamma   90.00
#
_symmetry.space_group_name_H-M   'P 1'
#
loop_
_entity.id
_entity.type
_entity.pdbx_description
1 polymer ?
#
loop_
_entity_poly.entity_id
_entity_poly.type
_entity_poly.pdbx_seq_one_letter_code
_entity_poly.pdbx_strand_id
1 'polypeptide(L)'
;MLGLATDEQIADAGIRLLHLRLISPIDHALLRRFGTGLTEIFVVEDKTPTLEAMLKEALWSSPDRPTITGKNDEQGRHLLAAHGSLDADSIVGPLRSRLVERLTDDRLAPLRSAARSRVLIPLTLNRTPYFCSGCPHNVSTEVPAGSLVGGGIGCHSMVAMMDSSRVGEIVGLTCMGNEGAQWVGMAPFVDTPHLIQNIGDGTYAHSGQLAIRGAIAAGVNITYKILVNGVVAMTGGQDATGAVDVPTMARILLLQGVRSVLVTTDDLGRYNSIGLPNEVEVWDRTRMVEAQERLASIPGVTVLIHDQLCAAEKRRLRKRDKVAKPAFRVLINERVCEGCGDCGQQSNCLSVQPVETEFGRKTHIDQSSCNLDYSCLRGDCPSFVKVLEPRRPIKVKTRFTRAPSDLAAATVVDPIDGLMVRMPGIGGTGVVTVSQILGTAAMLDGLQVRGLDQTGLSQKAGPVVSDVFISRDEHVGSNKAAAGSVDVLIAFDLLGAATDAQLRGASVDRTIVIGSASPTPTGKMVLHPTVAYPELDDLVGRLNATSRAELNRYAPVFELVTGLFGDTTTANVFLLGVAHQAGVLPVSTVSLERAISLNGVAVDRNLAAFAWGRQWIIDPDSVATASGVHSSAGAAAEPLDPIAMRAADLVAYQSQEYSQLYLDRIETLRTAGASTETIDAFATNLYKLMAYKDEYEVARLLLAPEARAAAEAIAGEGARVQWQLHPPMLRALGMKNKISLGRWATPLMVGLRAGRRLRGTPFDLLGMTKLRRIERALAGEYADSITVLVRANAPAAVTLEAAGLPELVRGYESIKLESLVHYRARLAAFMNPSGSAEPDSVQAD
;
A
#
# COMPACT_ATOMS: atom_id res chain seq x y z
N MET A 1 7.48 -28.15 20.62
CA MET A 1 8.27 -28.58 19.43
C MET A 1 9.28 -29.67 19.79
N LEU A 2 9.98 -29.60 20.92
CA LEU A 2 10.93 -30.64 21.36
C LEU A 2 10.31 -31.73 22.26
N GLY A 3 9.06 -31.59 22.71
CA GLY A 3 8.39 -32.56 23.58
C GLY A 3 8.56 -32.32 25.09
N LEU A 4 9.34 -31.31 25.48
CA LEU A 4 9.49 -30.85 26.87
C LEU A 4 8.60 -29.62 27.07
N ALA A 5 7.44 -29.81 27.69
CA ALA A 5 6.39 -28.80 27.83
C ALA A 5 6.45 -28.01 29.15
N THR A 6 7.02 -28.60 30.21
CA THR A 6 7.11 -27.97 31.54
C THR A 6 8.55 -27.81 32.00
N ASP A 7 8.79 -26.84 32.89
CA ASP A 7 10.11 -26.62 33.51
C ASP A 7 10.59 -27.86 34.28
N GLU A 8 9.67 -28.64 34.86
CA GLU A 8 9.94 -29.92 35.52
C GLU A 8 10.46 -30.95 34.52
N GLN A 9 9.81 -31.11 33.37
CA GLN A 9 10.27 -32.04 32.32
C GLN A 9 11.66 -31.65 31.79
N ILE A 10 11.95 -30.35 31.71
CA ILE A 10 13.26 -29.81 31.31
C ILE A 10 14.31 -30.10 32.39
N ALA A 11 13.99 -29.86 33.66
CA ALA A 11 14.88 -30.14 34.79
C ALA A 11 15.17 -31.64 34.93
N ASP A 12 14.14 -32.49 34.80
CA ASP A 12 14.26 -33.94 34.79
C ASP A 12 15.10 -34.43 33.60
N ALA A 13 15.22 -33.63 32.54
CA ALA A 13 16.11 -33.89 31.40
C ALA A 13 17.56 -33.51 31.68
N GLY A 14 17.87 -33.02 32.88
CA GLY A 14 19.19 -32.49 33.21
C GLY A 14 19.51 -31.17 32.49
N ILE A 15 18.49 -30.50 31.94
CA ILE A 15 18.64 -29.23 31.24
C ILE A 15 18.40 -28.10 32.24
N ARG A 16 19.32 -27.13 32.27
CA ARG A 16 19.16 -25.88 33.02
C ARG A 16 18.91 -24.74 32.05
N LEU A 17 17.83 -23.98 32.26
CA LEU A 17 17.52 -22.79 31.46
C LEU A 17 17.85 -21.51 32.22
N LEU A 18 18.51 -20.56 31.53
CA LEU A 18 18.72 -19.21 32.01
C LEU A 18 18.22 -18.22 30.95
N HIS A 19 17.18 -17.48 31.29
CA HIS A 19 16.65 -16.42 30.45
C HIS A 19 17.11 -15.05 30.98
N LEU A 20 18.01 -14.41 30.24
CA LEU A 20 18.51 -13.08 30.59
C LEU A 20 17.61 -11.99 29.99
N ARG A 21 16.97 -11.20 30.86
CA ARG A 21 16.16 -10.04 30.45
C ARG A 21 16.95 -8.74 30.33
N LEU A 22 18.14 -8.68 30.93
CA LEU A 22 19.09 -7.57 30.84
C LEU A 22 20.47 -8.16 30.51
N ILE A 23 21.03 -7.78 29.36
CA ILE A 23 22.30 -8.34 28.86
C ILE A 23 23.47 -7.40 29.18
N SER A 24 23.25 -6.09 29.27
CA SER A 24 24.32 -5.11 29.56
C SER A 24 23.88 -4.08 30.60
N PRO A 25 24.66 -3.84 31.67
CA PRO A 25 25.84 -4.64 32.06
C PRO A 25 25.46 -6.07 32.49
N ILE A 26 26.32 -7.06 32.21
CA ILE A 26 26.06 -8.47 32.51
C ILE A 26 26.50 -8.85 33.93
N ASP A 27 25.72 -9.67 34.64
CA ASP A 27 26.11 -10.22 35.94
C ASP A 27 27.01 -11.46 35.75
N HIS A 28 28.33 -11.24 35.79
CA HIS A 28 29.31 -12.32 35.68
C HIS A 28 29.18 -13.37 36.81
N ALA A 29 28.73 -13.00 38.01
CA ALA A 29 28.57 -13.95 39.11
C ALA A 29 27.38 -14.89 38.86
N LEU A 30 26.29 -14.37 38.29
CA LEU A 30 25.17 -15.20 37.82
C LEU A 30 25.62 -16.21 36.77
N LEU A 31 26.37 -15.77 35.75
CA LEU A 31 26.85 -16.67 34.69
C LEU A 31 27.77 -17.78 35.22
N ARG A 32 28.66 -17.44 36.17
CA ARG A 32 29.52 -18.43 36.85
C ARG A 32 28.70 -19.45 37.63
N ARG A 33 27.74 -19.01 38.45
CA ARG A 33 26.84 -19.91 39.19
C ARG A 33 26.01 -20.79 38.24
N PHE A 34 25.55 -20.22 37.12
CA PHE A 34 24.80 -20.98 36.12
C PHE A 34 25.65 -22.06 35.46
N GLY A 35 26.92 -21.77 35.16
CA GLY A 35 27.84 -22.72 34.53
C GLY A 35 28.32 -23.87 35.43
N THR A 36 28.19 -23.74 36.75
CA THR A 36 28.65 -24.78 37.70
C THR A 36 27.94 -26.10 37.45
N GLY A 37 28.73 -27.16 37.25
CA GLY A 37 28.28 -28.54 37.03
C GLY A 37 27.71 -28.82 35.64
N LEU A 38 27.75 -27.87 34.70
CA LEU A 38 27.33 -28.10 33.31
C LEU A 38 28.48 -28.64 32.47
N THR A 39 28.18 -29.53 31.53
CA THR A 39 29.13 -30.02 30.52
C THR A 39 29.18 -29.13 29.29
N GLU A 40 28.03 -28.57 28.91
CA GLU A 40 27.87 -27.65 27.78
C GLU A 40 26.86 -26.56 28.12
N ILE A 41 27.10 -25.35 27.60
CA ILE A 41 26.13 -24.26 27.54
C ILE A 41 25.90 -23.92 26.07
N PHE A 42 24.67 -24.12 25.61
CA PHE A 42 24.21 -23.70 24.27
C PHE A 42 23.57 -22.31 24.35
N VAL A 43 24.20 -21.32 23.72
CA VAL A 43 23.78 -19.93 23.77
C VAL A 43 22.84 -19.63 22.59
N VAL A 44 21.60 -19.26 22.91
CA VAL A 44 20.64 -18.75 21.93
C VAL A 44 20.59 -17.22 22.08
N GLU A 45 21.16 -16.52 21.10
CA GLU A 45 21.11 -15.06 21.03
C GLU A 45 20.90 -14.57 19.60
N ASP A 46 20.20 -13.46 19.41
CA ASP A 46 19.90 -12.93 18.09
C ASP A 46 21.08 -12.13 17.50
N LYS A 47 21.31 -12.26 16.19
CA LYS A 47 22.39 -11.56 15.45
C LYS A 47 23.81 -11.88 15.97
N THR A 48 24.59 -10.88 16.38
CA THR A 48 26.01 -10.99 16.73
C THR A 48 26.22 -11.71 18.07
N PRO A 49 27.22 -12.61 18.21
CA PRO A 49 27.48 -13.39 19.43
C PRO A 49 28.02 -12.56 20.61
N THR A 50 27.21 -11.65 21.15
CA THR A 50 27.60 -10.74 22.23
C THR A 50 27.49 -11.43 23.58
N LEU A 51 26.38 -12.11 23.84
CA LEU A 51 26.17 -12.88 25.07
C LEU A 51 27.12 -14.07 25.14
N GLU A 52 27.34 -14.77 24.04
CA GLU A 52 28.29 -15.89 23.94
C GLU A 52 29.72 -15.40 24.27
N ALA A 53 30.12 -14.23 23.76
CA ALA A 53 31.41 -13.63 24.09
C ALA A 53 31.52 -13.24 25.58
N MET A 54 30.50 -12.56 26.12
CA MET A 54 30.46 -12.18 27.55
C MET A 54 30.45 -13.40 28.48
N LEU A 55 29.78 -14.49 28.08
CA LEU A 55 29.76 -15.75 28.82
C LEU A 55 31.14 -16.41 28.83
N LYS A 56 31.80 -16.48 27.66
CA LYS A 56 33.18 -16.98 27.54
C LYS A 56 34.12 -16.19 28.43
N GLU A 57 34.00 -14.86 28.44
CA GLU A 57 34.77 -13.98 29.32
C GLU A 57 34.48 -14.25 30.81
N ALA A 58 33.21 -14.39 31.20
CA ALA A 58 32.82 -14.63 32.59
C ALA A 58 33.37 -15.95 33.15
N LEU A 59 33.39 -17.00 32.32
CA LEU A 59 33.81 -18.35 32.66
C LEU A 59 35.30 -18.60 32.42
N TRP A 60 36.01 -17.69 31.74
CA TRP A 60 37.43 -17.88 31.39
C TRP A 60 38.30 -18.20 32.60
N SER A 61 38.10 -17.51 33.72
CA SER A 61 38.86 -17.72 34.96
C SER A 61 38.22 -18.74 35.91
N SER A 62 37.12 -19.38 35.52
CA SER A 62 36.44 -20.40 36.33
C SER A 62 37.22 -21.72 36.31
N PRO A 63 37.26 -22.48 37.43
CA PRO A 63 37.80 -23.84 37.45
C PRO A 63 36.93 -24.80 36.63
N ASP A 64 35.61 -24.63 36.68
CA ASP A 64 34.66 -25.37 35.85
C ASP A 64 34.40 -24.59 34.56
N ARG A 65 34.78 -25.19 33.41
CA ARG A 65 34.67 -24.57 32.08
C ARG A 65 33.85 -25.48 31.16
N PRO A 66 32.51 -25.34 31.14
CA PRO A 66 31.69 -26.04 30.17
C PRO A 66 32.08 -25.66 28.74
N THR A 67 31.81 -26.56 27.79
CA THR A 67 31.89 -26.21 26.37
C THR A 67 30.83 -25.15 26.07
N ILE A 68 31.21 -24.05 25.42
CA ILE A 68 30.26 -22.98 25.06
C ILE A 68 30.06 -23.01 23.55
N THR A 69 28.84 -23.31 23.14
CA THR A 69 28.40 -23.32 21.74
C THR A 69 27.25 -22.33 21.56
N GLY A 70 26.92 -21.99 20.32
CA GLY A 70 25.84 -21.05 20.03
C GLY A 70 25.76 -20.74 18.55
N LYS A 71 26.44 -19.67 18.11
CA LYS A 71 26.57 -19.38 16.67
C LYS A 71 27.37 -20.47 15.96
N ASN A 72 28.44 -20.91 16.61
CA ASN A 72 29.26 -22.00 16.12
C ASN A 72 29.34 -23.12 17.18
N ASP A 73 29.64 -24.32 16.72
CA ASP A 73 30.02 -25.43 17.59
C ASP A 73 31.50 -25.38 17.98
N GLU A 74 31.93 -26.38 18.76
CA GLU A 74 33.31 -26.50 19.22
C GLU A 74 34.35 -26.74 18.09
N GLN A 75 33.92 -27.15 16.89
CA GLN A 75 34.78 -27.26 15.70
C GLN A 75 34.71 -26.03 14.80
N GLY A 76 33.96 -25.00 15.17
CA GLY A 76 33.76 -23.79 14.38
C GLY A 76 32.75 -23.94 13.24
N ARG A 77 31.97 -25.04 13.19
CA ARG A 77 30.87 -25.18 12.24
C ARG A 77 29.70 -24.33 12.70
N HIS A 78 29.05 -23.68 11.74
CA HIS A 78 27.94 -22.77 12.02
C HIS A 78 26.67 -23.54 12.41
N LEU A 79 26.07 -23.16 13.54
CA LEU A 79 24.84 -23.73 14.10
C LEU A 79 23.67 -22.75 14.03
N LEU A 80 23.84 -21.53 14.54
CA LEU A 80 22.80 -20.50 14.58
C LEU A 80 23.22 -19.29 13.75
N ALA A 81 22.30 -18.80 12.91
CA ALA A 81 22.54 -17.64 12.05
C ALA A 81 22.95 -16.39 12.85
N ALA A 82 24.03 -15.73 12.42
CA ALA A 82 24.45 -14.43 12.94
C ALA A 82 23.73 -13.24 12.28
N HIS A 83 22.79 -13.52 11.36
CA HIS A 83 22.03 -12.56 10.60
C HIS A 83 20.54 -12.94 10.54
N GLY A 84 19.69 -12.00 10.13
CA GLY A 84 18.25 -12.24 10.07
C GLY A 84 17.62 -12.36 11.47
N SER A 85 16.44 -12.97 11.54
CA SER A 85 15.77 -13.27 12.81
C SER A 85 15.96 -14.73 13.18
N LEU A 86 16.37 -15.00 14.43
CA LEU A 86 16.23 -16.34 14.99
C LEU A 86 14.79 -16.59 15.46
N ASP A 87 14.17 -17.65 14.96
CA ASP A 87 12.89 -18.16 15.43
C ASP A 87 12.93 -19.63 15.83
N ALA A 88 11.84 -20.10 16.43
CA ALA A 88 11.77 -21.46 16.97
C ALA A 88 12.10 -22.53 15.92
N ASP A 89 11.66 -22.36 14.67
CA ASP A 89 11.97 -23.29 13.58
C ASP A 89 13.48 -23.35 13.31
N SER A 90 14.15 -22.19 13.26
CA SER A 90 15.61 -22.13 13.07
C SER A 90 16.43 -22.67 14.24
N ILE A 91 15.88 -22.63 15.47
CA ILE A 91 16.56 -23.05 16.70
C ILE A 91 16.41 -24.55 16.95
N VAL A 92 15.24 -25.14 16.63
CA VAL A 92 14.90 -26.53 16.97
C VAL A 92 15.88 -27.54 16.39
N GLY A 93 16.32 -27.37 15.14
CA GLY A 93 17.26 -28.29 14.50
C GLY A 93 18.63 -28.32 15.21
N PRO A 94 19.34 -27.17 15.29
CA PRO A 94 20.60 -27.06 16.02
C PRO A 94 20.49 -27.50 17.47
N LEU A 95 19.46 -27.06 18.20
CA LEU A 95 19.26 -27.43 19.59
C LEU A 95 19.01 -28.94 19.74
N ARG A 96 18.18 -29.54 18.89
CA ARG A 96 17.95 -31.00 18.90
C ARG A 96 19.26 -31.74 18.69
N SER A 97 20.09 -31.35 17.72
CA SER A 97 21.35 -32.04 17.41
C SER A 97 22.29 -32.15 18.62
N ARG A 98 22.27 -31.17 19.53
CA ARG A 98 23.04 -31.17 20.78
C ARG A 98 22.38 -32.01 21.88
N LEU A 99 21.06 -32.01 21.91
CA LEU A 99 20.27 -32.73 22.91
C LEU A 99 20.26 -34.26 22.65
N VAL A 100 20.16 -34.72 21.40
CA VAL A 100 20.15 -36.17 21.10
C VAL A 100 21.46 -36.89 21.44
N GLU A 101 22.58 -36.16 21.53
CA GLU A 101 23.86 -36.73 22.00
C GLU A 101 23.85 -37.07 23.50
N ARG A 102 22.92 -36.48 24.26
CA ARG A 102 22.92 -36.46 25.74
C ARG A 102 21.62 -36.96 26.37
N LEU A 103 20.53 -36.96 25.63
CA LEU A 103 19.23 -37.48 26.03
C LEU A 103 18.93 -38.76 25.25
N THR A 104 18.23 -39.69 25.89
CA THR A 104 17.66 -40.86 25.20
C THR A 104 16.56 -40.40 24.23
N ASP A 105 16.48 -41.05 23.06
CA ASP A 105 15.64 -40.63 21.92
C ASP A 105 14.12 -40.62 22.24
N ASP A 106 13.71 -41.32 23.30
CA ASP A 106 12.33 -41.41 23.79
C ASP A 106 11.83 -40.15 24.51
N ARG A 107 12.73 -39.25 24.92
CA ARG A 107 12.38 -38.02 25.65
C ARG A 107 12.10 -36.82 24.75
N LEU A 108 12.49 -36.89 23.47
CA LEU A 108 12.33 -35.80 22.52
C LEU A 108 11.21 -36.14 21.54
N ALA A 109 10.24 -35.24 21.39
CA ALA A 109 9.23 -35.38 20.36
C ALA A 109 9.88 -35.52 18.97
N PRO A 110 9.33 -36.34 18.06
CA PRO A 110 9.86 -36.46 16.71
C PRO A 110 9.90 -35.09 16.02
N LEU A 111 10.93 -34.86 15.21
CA LEU A 111 10.96 -33.67 14.36
C LEU A 111 9.70 -33.68 13.50
N ARG A 112 8.92 -32.59 13.55
CA ARG A 112 7.85 -32.38 12.58
C ARG A 112 8.52 -32.40 11.21
N SER A 113 8.09 -33.31 10.34
CA SER A 113 8.55 -33.29 8.95
C SER A 113 8.24 -31.89 8.41
N ALA A 114 9.25 -31.21 7.86
CA ALA A 114 9.01 -29.95 7.16
C ALA A 114 7.87 -30.21 6.18
N ALA A 115 6.76 -29.48 6.32
CA ALA A 115 5.63 -29.63 5.42
C ALA A 115 6.18 -29.50 4.00
N ARG A 116 5.92 -30.50 3.13
CA ARG A 116 6.38 -30.46 1.74
C ARG A 116 5.94 -29.14 1.14
N SER A 117 6.89 -28.24 0.90
CA SER A 117 6.60 -26.95 0.30
C SER A 117 6.11 -27.23 -1.12
N ARG A 118 4.81 -27.11 -1.37
CA ARG A 118 4.33 -26.99 -2.73
C ARG A 118 4.93 -25.70 -3.30
N VAL A 119 5.65 -25.81 -4.41
CA VAL A 119 6.10 -24.63 -5.16
C VAL A 119 4.85 -24.03 -5.78
N LEU A 120 4.30 -23.01 -5.15
CA LEU A 120 3.19 -22.25 -5.70
C LEU A 120 3.74 -21.28 -6.75
N ILE A 121 2.94 -20.99 -7.77
CA ILE A 121 3.26 -19.90 -8.70
C ILE A 121 3.38 -18.61 -7.86
N PRO A 122 4.49 -17.87 -7.95
CA PRO A 122 4.67 -16.63 -7.21
C PRO A 122 3.57 -15.63 -7.54
N LEU A 123 3.10 -14.88 -6.54
CA LEU A 123 2.19 -13.76 -6.80
C LEU A 123 2.89 -12.72 -7.67
N THR A 124 2.19 -12.27 -8.71
CA THR A 124 2.64 -11.20 -9.60
C THR A 124 2.69 -9.83 -8.90
N LEU A 125 1.99 -9.70 -7.76
CA LEU A 125 1.89 -8.49 -6.96
C LEU A 125 2.12 -8.79 -5.48
N ASN A 126 2.95 -7.99 -4.83
CA ASN A 126 3.22 -8.08 -3.40
C ASN A 126 2.95 -6.75 -2.69
N ARG A 127 2.59 -6.82 -1.40
CA ARG A 127 2.50 -5.65 -0.52
C ARG A 127 3.91 -5.19 -0.15
N THR A 128 4.38 -4.10 -0.75
CA THR A 128 5.61 -3.43 -0.35
C THR A 128 5.33 -2.27 0.61
N PRO A 129 6.23 -1.96 1.55
CA PRO A 129 6.16 -0.72 2.33
C PRO A 129 6.05 0.50 1.41
N TYR A 130 5.17 1.44 1.77
CA TYR A 130 4.87 2.59 0.93
C TYR A 130 4.58 3.84 1.77
N PHE A 131 4.74 5.02 1.20
CA PHE A 131 4.51 6.28 1.90
C PHE A 131 3.03 6.51 2.21
N CYS A 132 2.74 7.16 3.35
CA CYS A 132 1.38 7.58 3.69
C CYS A 132 0.76 8.48 2.60
N SER A 133 -0.56 8.50 2.47
CA SER A 133 -1.24 9.47 1.59
C SER A 133 -0.81 10.90 1.92
N GLY A 134 -0.38 11.66 0.91
CA GLY A 134 0.10 13.04 1.09
C GLY A 134 1.40 13.18 1.90
N CYS A 135 2.22 12.14 1.98
CA CYS A 135 3.52 12.18 2.67
C CYS A 135 4.47 13.19 1.98
N PRO A 136 5.24 14.00 2.74
CA PRO A 136 6.29 14.83 2.15
C PRO A 136 7.32 14.03 1.35
N HIS A 137 7.57 12.77 1.73
CA HIS A 137 8.46 11.87 0.98
C HIS A 137 8.02 11.64 -0.48
N ASN A 138 6.74 11.78 -0.80
CA ASN A 138 6.27 11.58 -2.18
C ASN A 138 6.91 12.57 -3.16
N VAL A 139 7.17 13.79 -2.71
CA VAL A 139 7.88 14.82 -3.49
C VAL A 139 9.36 14.79 -3.15
N SER A 140 9.71 14.70 -1.87
CA SER A 140 11.11 14.85 -1.45
C SER A 140 12.02 13.72 -1.90
N THR A 141 11.49 12.55 -2.27
CA THR A 141 12.30 11.44 -2.80
C THR A 141 12.48 11.48 -4.31
N GLU A 142 11.79 12.37 -5.03
CA GLU A 142 12.06 12.63 -6.44
C GLU A 142 13.48 13.19 -6.60
N VAL A 143 14.23 12.69 -7.58
CA VAL A 143 15.60 13.10 -7.87
C VAL A 143 15.80 13.29 -9.38
N PRO A 144 16.86 14.00 -9.81
CA PRO A 144 17.23 14.06 -11.22
C PRO A 144 17.52 12.67 -11.78
N ALA A 145 17.17 12.42 -13.04
CA ALA A 145 17.38 11.13 -13.69
C ALA A 145 18.85 10.69 -13.61
N GLY A 146 19.08 9.40 -13.34
CA GLY A 146 20.43 8.83 -13.22
C GLY A 146 21.21 9.21 -11.96
N SER A 147 20.61 9.93 -11.00
CA SER A 147 21.29 10.29 -9.76
C SER A 147 21.59 9.06 -8.89
N LEU A 148 22.80 9.00 -8.33
CA LEU A 148 23.09 8.09 -7.22
C LEU A 148 22.52 8.66 -5.92
N VAL A 149 21.87 7.80 -5.15
CA VAL A 149 21.17 8.21 -3.94
C VAL A 149 21.52 7.31 -2.76
N GLY A 150 21.91 7.94 -1.66
CA GLY A 150 22.05 7.27 -0.37
C GLY A 150 20.71 7.13 0.33
N GLY A 151 20.37 5.91 0.74
CA GLY A 151 19.23 5.64 1.60
C GLY A 151 19.48 6.20 3.00
N GLY A 152 18.42 6.70 3.65
CA GLY A 152 18.46 7.13 5.05
C GLY A 152 17.65 6.18 5.94
N ILE A 153 17.97 6.12 7.24
CA ILE A 153 17.15 5.37 8.20
C ILE A 153 15.75 5.99 8.32
N GLY A 154 14.76 5.14 8.62
CA GLY A 154 13.37 5.55 8.80
C GLY A 154 12.58 5.44 7.50
N CYS A 155 11.63 6.35 7.27
CA CYS A 155 10.83 6.33 6.04
C CYS A 155 11.70 6.45 4.77
N HIS A 156 12.88 7.08 4.86
CA HIS A 156 13.83 7.15 3.76
C HIS A 156 14.35 5.77 3.32
N SER A 157 14.26 4.73 4.16
CA SER A 157 14.72 3.39 3.78
C SER A 157 13.79 2.74 2.75
N MET A 158 12.54 3.22 2.64
CA MET A 158 11.56 2.67 1.70
C MET A 158 11.92 2.96 0.23
N VAL A 159 12.75 3.96 -0.05
CA VAL A 159 13.19 4.27 -1.43
C VAL A 159 13.93 3.09 -2.06
N ALA A 160 14.60 2.25 -1.26
CA ALA A 160 15.28 1.05 -1.74
C ALA A 160 14.34 -0.01 -2.35
N MET A 161 13.02 0.14 -2.17
CA MET A 161 11.99 -0.76 -2.70
C MET A 161 11.09 -0.08 -3.74
N MET A 162 11.45 1.13 -4.17
CA MET A 162 10.70 1.94 -5.12
C MET A 162 11.37 1.92 -6.50
N ASP A 163 10.63 2.39 -7.51
CA ASP A 163 11.12 2.50 -8.89
C ASP A 163 12.27 3.51 -8.98
N SER A 164 13.44 3.07 -9.49
CA SER A 164 14.63 3.91 -9.59
C SER A 164 14.46 5.08 -10.56
N SER A 165 13.51 4.98 -11.51
CA SER A 165 13.13 6.09 -12.39
C SER A 165 12.61 7.31 -11.63
N ARG A 166 12.11 7.10 -10.40
CA ARG A 166 11.63 8.17 -9.51
C ARG A 166 12.65 8.55 -8.44
N VAL A 167 13.22 7.56 -7.76
CA VAL A 167 14.00 7.78 -6.53
C VAL A 167 15.52 7.72 -6.73
N GLY A 168 15.96 7.50 -7.98
CA GLY A 168 17.36 7.33 -8.36
C GLY A 168 17.89 5.94 -8.04
N GLU A 169 19.17 5.76 -8.33
CA GLU A 169 19.88 4.51 -8.09
C GLU A 169 20.36 4.47 -6.63
N ILE A 170 19.75 3.60 -5.83
CA ILE A 170 20.02 3.52 -4.40
C ILE A 170 21.29 2.72 -4.14
N VAL A 171 22.36 3.39 -3.72
CA VAL A 171 23.70 2.78 -3.58
C VAL A 171 24.01 2.26 -2.17
N GLY A 172 23.13 2.47 -1.19
CA GLY A 172 23.33 1.90 0.14
C GLY A 172 22.36 2.38 1.21
N LEU A 173 22.30 1.60 2.28
CA LEU A 173 21.61 1.91 3.54
C LEU A 173 22.62 1.73 4.67
N THR A 174 22.80 2.76 5.48
CA THR A 174 23.73 2.76 6.63
C THR A 174 22.97 2.85 7.94
N CYS A 175 23.64 2.55 9.06
CA CYS A 175 23.09 2.83 10.38
C CYS A 175 22.92 4.35 10.61
N MET A 176 22.04 4.69 11.55
CA MET A 176 21.71 6.07 11.90
C MET A 176 22.95 6.86 12.34
N GLY A 177 23.23 7.97 11.67
CA GLY A 177 24.40 8.82 11.90
C GLY A 177 25.56 8.60 10.94
N ASN A 178 25.51 7.55 10.10
CA ASN A 178 26.52 7.27 9.09
C ASN A 178 26.03 7.59 7.66
N GLU A 179 24.82 8.14 7.52
CA GLU A 179 24.26 8.52 6.23
C GLU A 179 25.23 9.41 5.44
N GLY A 180 25.63 8.95 4.26
CA GLY A 180 26.49 9.69 3.30
C GLY A 180 27.97 9.47 3.54
N ALA A 181 28.38 8.94 4.70
CA ALA A 181 29.79 8.70 5.01
C ALA A 181 30.42 7.64 4.10
N GLN A 182 29.63 6.70 3.57
CA GLN A 182 30.11 5.72 2.59
C GLN A 182 30.69 6.38 1.33
N TRP A 183 30.19 7.57 0.98
CA TRP A 183 30.67 8.31 -0.19
C TRP A 183 32.13 8.73 -0.05
N VAL A 184 32.59 9.02 1.17
CA VAL A 184 33.99 9.39 1.43
C VAL A 184 34.94 8.28 0.96
N GLY A 185 34.56 7.01 1.17
CA GLY A 185 35.34 5.87 0.71
C GLY A 185 35.12 5.52 -0.76
N MET A 186 33.96 5.84 -1.34
CA MET A 186 33.61 5.48 -2.72
C MET A 186 34.06 6.50 -3.76
N ALA A 187 33.93 7.80 -3.47
CA ALA A 187 34.15 8.90 -4.41
C ALA A 187 35.51 8.85 -5.14
N PRO A 188 36.64 8.44 -4.52
CA PRO A 188 37.92 8.36 -5.22
C PRO A 188 38.02 7.24 -6.27
N PHE A 189 37.07 6.30 -6.29
CA PHE A 189 37.13 5.08 -7.08
C PHE A 189 35.99 4.95 -8.11
N VAL A 190 35.19 5.99 -8.29
CA VAL A 190 34.06 6.00 -9.24
C VAL A 190 34.09 7.25 -10.11
N ASP A 191 33.61 7.13 -11.35
CA ASP A 191 33.51 8.26 -12.28
C ASP A 191 32.31 9.17 -11.95
N THR A 192 31.36 8.69 -11.15
CA THR A 192 30.20 9.50 -10.76
C THR A 192 30.62 10.66 -9.86
N PRO A 193 30.32 11.92 -10.21
CA PRO A 193 30.91 13.06 -9.54
C PRO A 193 30.19 13.45 -8.24
N HIS A 194 29.00 12.90 -7.96
CA HIS A 194 28.10 13.41 -6.93
C HIS A 194 27.16 12.33 -6.36
N LEU A 195 26.80 12.47 -5.08
CA LEU A 195 25.80 11.66 -4.39
C LEU A 195 24.72 12.56 -3.75
N ILE A 196 23.45 12.15 -3.81
CA ILE A 196 22.37 12.75 -3.01
C ILE A 196 22.10 11.86 -1.79
N GLN A 197 22.31 12.36 -0.57
CA GLN A 197 22.04 11.61 0.66
C GLN A 197 20.74 12.05 1.33
N ASN A 198 19.78 11.14 1.43
CA ASN A 198 18.56 11.38 2.20
C ASN A 198 18.81 11.27 3.70
N ILE A 199 18.28 12.22 4.48
CA ILE A 199 18.34 12.19 5.94
C ILE A 199 17.11 12.88 6.56
N GLY A 200 16.64 12.37 7.71
CA GLY A 200 15.58 13.03 8.48
C GLY A 200 16.14 14.04 9.49
N ASP A 201 15.35 15.04 9.86
CA ASP A 201 15.65 16.00 10.94
C ASP A 201 15.98 15.34 12.29
N GLY A 202 15.27 14.28 12.67
CA GLY A 202 15.58 13.50 13.88
C GLY A 202 16.94 12.81 13.82
N THR A 203 17.30 12.23 12.66
CA THR A 203 18.62 11.63 12.47
C THR A 203 19.71 12.69 12.46
N TYR A 204 19.47 13.81 11.77
CA TYR A 204 20.36 14.96 11.80
C TYR A 204 20.65 15.37 13.25
N ALA A 205 19.61 15.62 14.05
CA ALA A 205 19.75 16.04 15.45
C ALA A 205 20.49 15.01 16.32
N HIS A 206 20.21 13.72 16.15
CA HIS A 206 20.79 12.65 16.98
C HIS A 206 22.28 12.41 16.71
N SER A 207 22.65 12.12 15.45
CA SER A 207 24.02 11.71 15.11
C SER A 207 24.47 12.11 13.70
N GLY A 208 23.55 12.47 12.81
CA GLY A 208 23.84 12.78 11.40
C GLY A 208 24.68 14.04 11.17
N GLN A 209 24.70 14.97 12.13
CA GLN A 209 25.57 16.17 12.08
C GLN A 209 27.04 15.81 11.86
N LEU A 210 27.48 14.71 12.49
CA LEU A 210 28.87 14.25 12.42
C LEU A 210 29.22 13.71 11.04
N ALA A 211 28.29 13.03 10.36
CA ALA A 211 28.50 12.57 8.99
C ALA A 211 28.66 13.75 8.02
N ILE A 212 27.81 14.79 8.14
CA ILE A 212 27.92 16.00 7.32
C ILE A 212 29.28 16.67 7.52
N ARG A 213 29.69 16.85 8.79
CA ARG A 213 31.01 17.42 9.11
C ARG A 213 32.17 16.57 8.58
N GLY A 214 32.05 15.25 8.64
CA GLY A 214 33.02 14.31 8.09
C GLY A 214 33.15 14.45 6.56
N ALA A 215 32.02 14.55 5.85
CA ALA A 215 32.01 14.78 4.41
C ALA A 215 32.65 16.13 4.02
N ILE A 216 32.40 17.19 4.81
CA ILE A 216 33.04 18.50 4.61
C ILE A 216 34.56 18.38 4.75
N ALA A 217 35.04 17.71 5.80
CA ALA A 217 36.46 17.50 6.05
C ALA A 217 37.14 16.67 4.95
N ALA A 218 36.41 15.71 4.37
CA ALA A 218 36.88 14.89 3.26
C ALA A 218 36.92 15.61 1.91
N GLY A 219 36.26 16.77 1.78
CA GLY A 219 36.22 17.55 0.54
C GLY A 219 35.45 16.87 -0.60
N VAL A 220 34.52 15.96 -0.30
CA VAL A 220 33.73 15.24 -1.31
C VAL A 220 32.52 16.05 -1.78
N ASN A 221 32.07 15.77 -3.00
CA ASN A 221 30.89 16.39 -3.61
C ASN A 221 29.64 15.58 -3.24
N ILE A 222 28.78 16.14 -2.38
CA ILE A 222 27.58 15.45 -1.89
C ILE A 222 26.51 16.46 -1.49
N THR A 223 25.25 16.19 -1.85
CA THR A 223 24.10 16.96 -1.40
C THR A 223 23.36 16.20 -0.31
N TYR A 224 23.31 16.74 0.91
CA TYR A 224 22.45 16.21 1.97
C TYR A 224 21.04 16.78 1.83
N LYS A 225 20.05 15.91 1.65
CA LYS A 225 18.63 16.27 1.60
C LYS A 225 17.99 15.97 2.95
N ILE A 226 17.86 17.01 3.78
CA ILE A 226 17.30 16.95 5.12
C ILE A 226 15.80 17.19 5.06
N LEU A 227 14.99 16.17 5.37
CA LEU A 227 13.55 16.35 5.55
C LEU A 227 13.24 16.78 6.99
N VAL A 228 12.73 18.00 7.13
CA VAL A 228 12.19 18.52 8.39
C VAL A 228 10.69 18.27 8.41
N ASN A 229 10.31 17.18 9.08
CA ASN A 229 8.91 16.74 9.17
C ASN A 229 8.34 16.86 10.59
N GLY A 230 9.15 17.31 11.55
CA GLY A 230 8.78 17.70 12.90
C GLY A 230 8.57 16.55 13.89
N VAL A 231 8.66 15.29 13.47
CA VAL A 231 8.44 14.12 14.34
C VAL A 231 9.26 12.91 13.89
N VAL A 232 9.62 12.05 14.84
CA VAL A 232 10.12 10.71 14.54
C VAL A 232 8.95 9.85 14.01
N ALA A 233 8.73 9.93 12.70
CA ALA A 233 7.50 9.47 12.07
C ALA A 233 7.22 7.97 12.28
N MET A 234 8.27 7.14 12.29
CA MET A 234 8.15 5.69 12.46
C MET A 234 7.93 5.21 13.89
N THR A 235 8.01 6.09 14.91
CA THR A 235 7.76 5.72 16.32
C THR A 235 6.37 6.12 16.78
N GLY A 236 5.45 6.36 15.83
CA GLY A 236 4.13 6.90 16.14
C GLY A 236 4.12 8.40 16.37
N GLY A 237 5.19 9.12 16.00
CA GLY A 237 5.26 10.59 16.04
C GLY A 237 5.82 11.14 17.34
N GLN A 238 6.87 10.54 17.89
CA GLN A 238 7.59 11.08 19.04
C GLN A 238 8.35 12.34 18.65
N ASP A 239 8.61 13.22 19.62
CA ASP A 239 9.44 14.40 19.40
C ASP A 239 10.90 13.99 19.17
N ALA A 240 11.56 14.65 18.21
CA ALA A 240 12.98 14.46 17.98
C ALA A 240 13.79 15.20 19.04
N THR A 241 14.38 14.46 19.99
CA THR A 241 15.24 15.04 21.03
C THR A 241 16.45 15.74 20.40
N GLY A 242 16.68 17.00 20.77
CA GLY A 242 17.78 17.82 20.24
C GLY A 242 17.50 18.44 18.86
N ALA A 243 16.29 18.28 18.31
CA ALA A 243 15.92 18.96 17.07
C ALA A 243 15.93 20.48 17.24
N VAL A 244 16.35 21.17 16.18
CA VAL A 244 16.38 22.63 16.07
C VAL A 244 15.48 23.08 14.92
N ASP A 245 15.04 24.33 14.96
CA ASP A 245 14.26 24.90 13.87
C ASP A 245 15.11 25.08 12.59
N VAL A 246 14.43 25.26 11.45
CA VAL A 246 15.09 25.41 10.13
C VAL A 246 16.09 26.57 10.11
N PRO A 247 15.80 27.77 10.65
CA PRO A 247 16.77 28.86 10.67
C PRO A 247 18.04 28.55 11.46
N THR A 248 17.92 27.90 12.61
CA THR A 248 19.08 27.50 13.41
C THR A 248 19.86 26.39 12.72
N MET A 249 19.18 25.41 12.14
CA MET A 249 19.81 24.35 11.34
C MET A 249 20.64 24.94 10.20
N ALA A 250 20.06 25.84 9.40
CA ALA A 250 20.75 26.48 8.29
C ALA A 250 21.99 27.27 8.74
N ARG A 251 21.89 28.02 9.87
CA ARG A 251 23.05 28.70 10.46
C ARG A 251 24.16 27.74 10.85
N ILE A 252 23.83 26.64 11.54
CA ILE A 252 24.82 25.64 11.96
C ILE A 252 25.52 25.03 10.75
N LEU A 253 24.78 24.65 9.72
CA LEU A 253 25.33 24.05 8.50
C LEU A 253 26.28 24.99 7.77
N LEU A 254 25.90 26.26 7.61
CA LEU A 254 26.78 27.28 7.01
C LEU A 254 28.07 27.46 7.84
N LEU A 255 27.96 27.54 9.17
CA LEU A 255 29.12 27.65 10.07
C LEU A 255 30.03 26.41 10.05
N GLN A 256 29.49 25.23 9.76
CA GLN A 256 30.28 24.00 9.60
C GLN A 256 31.06 23.97 8.27
N GLY A 257 30.74 24.84 7.31
CA GLY A 257 31.43 24.91 6.02
C GLY A 257 30.64 24.32 4.85
N VAL A 258 29.33 24.07 4.99
CA VAL A 258 28.46 23.74 3.86
C VAL A 258 28.50 24.87 2.84
N ARG A 259 28.69 24.53 1.56
CA ARG A 259 28.89 25.53 0.47
C ARG A 259 27.63 26.25 0.07
N SER A 260 26.48 25.57 0.15
CA SER A 260 25.18 26.14 -0.18
C SER A 260 24.08 25.42 0.58
N VAL A 261 23.12 26.18 1.10
CA VAL A 261 21.92 25.69 1.77
C VAL A 261 20.70 26.26 1.05
N LEU A 262 19.79 25.39 0.63
CA LEU A 262 18.52 25.78 0.00
C LEU A 262 17.36 25.16 0.78
N VAL A 263 16.29 25.92 0.97
CA VAL A 263 15.06 25.45 1.62
C VAL A 263 13.97 25.24 0.58
N THR A 264 13.26 24.12 0.63
CA THR A 264 11.99 23.91 -0.09
C THR A 264 10.84 23.69 0.87
N THR A 265 9.64 24.19 0.56
CA THR A 265 8.47 24.03 1.44
C THR A 265 7.14 24.01 0.66
N ASP A 266 6.08 23.47 1.28
CA ASP A 266 4.69 23.57 0.79
C ASP A 266 4.00 24.89 1.16
N ASP A 267 4.65 25.71 2.00
CA ASP A 267 4.12 26.99 2.49
C ASP A 267 5.18 28.10 2.43
N LEU A 268 5.32 28.73 1.26
CA LEU A 268 6.19 29.88 1.06
C LEU A 268 5.79 31.07 1.95
N GLY A 269 4.49 31.24 2.21
CA GLY A 269 3.97 32.37 2.98
C GLY A 269 4.50 32.38 4.41
N ARG A 270 4.67 31.19 5.01
CA ARG A 270 5.27 31.01 6.34
C ARG A 270 6.68 31.61 6.45
N TYR A 271 7.47 31.57 5.37
CA TYR A 271 8.84 32.05 5.36
C TYR A 271 8.97 33.58 5.20
N ASN A 272 7.88 34.29 4.88
CA ASN A 272 7.88 35.75 4.84
C ASN A 272 8.17 36.39 6.21
N SER A 273 7.88 35.67 7.30
CA SER A 273 8.08 36.12 8.68
C SER A 273 9.25 35.42 9.41
N ILE A 274 9.91 34.45 8.77
CA ILE A 274 10.99 33.67 9.39
C ILE A 274 12.34 34.27 8.98
N GLY A 275 13.15 34.66 9.97
CA GLY A 275 14.50 35.21 9.73
C GLY A 275 15.52 34.12 9.38
N LEU A 276 15.75 33.90 8.08
CA LEU A 276 16.81 33.04 7.55
C LEU A 276 18.13 33.81 7.34
N PRO A 277 19.29 33.13 7.31
CA PRO A 277 20.53 33.71 6.80
C PRO A 277 20.35 34.22 5.36
N ASN A 278 21.04 35.31 5.00
CA ASN A 278 20.88 35.98 3.70
C ASN A 278 21.27 35.09 2.51
N GLU A 279 22.13 34.10 2.76
CA GLU A 279 22.63 33.14 1.78
C GLU A 279 21.65 32.01 1.46
N VAL A 280 20.55 31.89 2.23
CA VAL A 280 19.60 30.79 2.14
C VAL A 280 18.37 31.22 1.35
N GLU A 281 18.15 30.57 0.21
CA GLU A 281 16.95 30.77 -0.59
C GLU A 281 15.82 29.82 -0.20
N VAL A 282 14.57 30.27 -0.34
CA VAL A 282 13.37 29.46 -0.10
C VAL A 282 12.60 29.29 -1.40
N TRP A 283 12.45 28.04 -1.83
CA TRP A 283 11.76 27.67 -3.06
C TRP A 283 10.48 26.88 -2.76
N ASP A 284 9.54 26.90 -3.71
CA ASP A 284 8.37 26.03 -3.64
C ASP A 284 8.82 24.57 -3.84
N ARG A 285 8.21 23.64 -3.09
CA ARG A 285 8.51 22.21 -3.19
C ARG A 285 8.36 21.62 -4.60
N THR A 286 7.61 22.25 -5.50
CA THR A 286 7.46 21.80 -6.89
C THR A 286 8.75 21.90 -7.69
N ARG A 287 9.74 22.66 -7.20
CA ARG A 287 11.08 22.80 -7.80
C ARG A 287 12.11 21.86 -7.17
N MET A 288 11.68 20.72 -6.62
CA MET A 288 12.52 19.75 -5.90
C MET A 288 13.66 19.20 -6.77
N VAL A 289 13.39 18.82 -8.01
CA VAL A 289 14.42 18.29 -8.94
C VAL A 289 15.40 19.39 -9.33
N GLU A 290 14.89 20.54 -9.75
CA GLU A 290 15.71 21.73 -10.11
C GLU A 290 16.63 22.18 -8.97
N ALA A 291 16.13 22.17 -7.73
CA ALA A 291 16.92 22.47 -6.54
C ALA A 291 18.10 21.49 -6.37
N GLN A 292 17.88 20.21 -6.62
CA GLN A 292 18.92 19.18 -6.51
C GLN A 292 19.96 19.33 -7.62
N GLU A 293 19.56 19.60 -8.86
CA GLU A 293 20.48 19.86 -9.99
C GLU A 293 21.38 21.06 -9.70
N ARG A 294 20.80 22.16 -9.23
CA ARG A 294 21.55 23.35 -8.83
C ARG A 294 22.57 23.03 -7.73
N LEU A 295 22.15 22.34 -6.68
CA LEU A 295 23.03 22.01 -5.55
C LEU A 295 24.12 21.00 -5.93
N ALA A 296 23.82 20.07 -6.83
CA ALA A 296 24.81 19.10 -7.34
C ALA A 296 25.88 19.75 -8.23
N SER A 297 25.56 20.86 -8.90
CA SER A 297 26.53 21.61 -9.72
C SER A 297 27.60 22.37 -8.93
N ILE A 298 27.44 22.49 -7.60
CA ILE A 298 28.34 23.24 -6.71
C ILE A 298 29.34 22.25 -6.09
N PRO A 299 30.66 22.38 -6.35
CA PRO A 299 31.66 21.52 -5.73
C PRO A 299 31.68 21.62 -4.20
N GLY A 300 31.86 20.47 -3.53
CA GLY A 300 31.85 20.30 -2.09
C GLY A 300 30.49 19.84 -1.53
N VAL A 301 30.30 20.03 -0.22
CA VAL A 301 29.07 19.62 0.47
C VAL A 301 28.02 20.70 0.36
N THR A 302 26.82 20.34 -0.12
CA THR A 302 25.64 21.21 -0.16
C THR A 302 24.47 20.58 0.60
N VAL A 303 23.48 21.39 0.98
CA VAL A 303 22.31 20.92 1.73
C VAL A 303 21.00 21.44 1.14
N LEU A 304 20.05 20.53 0.94
CA LEU A 304 18.65 20.81 0.67
C LEU A 304 17.83 20.53 1.92
N ILE A 305 17.26 21.56 2.55
CA ILE A 305 16.31 21.40 3.65
C ILE A 305 14.90 21.38 3.06
N HIS A 306 14.21 20.26 3.14
CA HIS A 306 12.79 20.17 2.77
C HIS A 306 11.92 20.27 4.03
N ASP A 307 11.29 21.43 4.23
CA ASP A 307 10.42 21.70 5.37
C ASP A 307 8.96 21.45 5.01
N GLN A 308 8.47 20.27 5.41
CA GLN A 308 7.08 19.88 5.28
C GLN A 308 6.71 18.83 6.35
N LEU A 309 5.70 19.16 7.15
CA LEU A 309 5.23 18.33 8.28
C LEU A 309 4.82 16.90 7.84
N CYS A 310 5.14 15.91 8.68
CA CYS A 310 4.71 14.53 8.53
C CYS A 310 3.18 14.43 8.32
N ALA A 311 2.74 13.72 7.27
CA ALA A 311 1.32 13.65 6.90
C ALA A 311 0.44 13.03 8.00
N ALA A 312 0.95 12.02 8.71
CA ALA A 312 0.22 11.40 9.82
C ALA A 312 0.01 12.36 10.98
N GLU A 313 1.03 13.16 11.32
CA GLU A 313 0.94 14.16 12.38
C GLU A 313 0.10 15.36 11.94
N LYS A 314 0.26 15.85 10.70
CA LYS A 314 -0.59 16.89 10.10
C LYS A 314 -2.08 16.51 10.20
N ARG A 315 -2.42 15.24 9.96
CA ARG A 315 -3.79 14.73 10.13
C ARG A 315 -4.25 14.76 11.59
N ARG A 316 -3.42 14.34 12.54
CA ARG A 316 -3.74 14.37 13.99
C ARG A 316 -3.96 15.79 14.50
N LEU A 317 -3.07 16.72 14.11
CA LEU A 317 -3.20 18.12 14.46
C LEU A 317 -4.46 18.76 13.87
N ARG A 318 -4.82 18.43 12.62
CA ARG A 318 -6.11 18.85 12.03
C ARG A 318 -7.31 18.27 12.79
N LYS A 319 -7.27 17.00 13.22
CA LYS A 319 -8.34 16.41 14.04
C LYS A 319 -8.50 17.12 15.40
N ARG A 320 -7.40 17.67 15.94
CA ARG A 320 -7.35 18.47 17.18
C ARG A 320 -7.50 19.98 16.94
N ASP A 321 -7.84 20.38 15.72
CA ASP A 321 -7.99 21.78 15.28
C ASP A 321 -6.78 22.69 15.56
N LYS A 322 -5.57 22.11 15.60
CA LYS A 322 -4.29 22.83 15.76
C LYS A 322 -3.66 23.29 14.45
N VAL A 323 -4.09 22.72 13.32
CA VAL A 323 -3.63 23.07 11.97
C VAL A 323 -4.85 23.32 11.10
N ALA A 324 -4.81 24.37 10.29
CA ALA A 324 -5.91 24.74 9.41
C ALA A 324 -6.29 23.59 8.46
N LYS A 325 -7.60 23.37 8.31
CA LYS A 325 -8.18 22.46 7.32
C LYS A 325 -8.44 23.25 6.03
N PRO A 326 -7.95 22.79 4.87
CA PRO A 326 -8.30 23.39 3.59
C PRO A 326 -9.82 23.37 3.37
N ALA A 327 -10.36 24.44 2.78
CA ALA A 327 -11.80 24.63 2.58
C ALA A 327 -12.41 23.85 1.40
N PHE A 328 -11.75 22.79 0.92
CA PHE A 328 -12.26 21.97 -0.17
C PHE A 328 -11.75 20.52 -0.06
N ARG A 329 -12.37 19.63 -0.83
CA ARG A 329 -11.92 18.27 -1.13
C ARG A 329 -11.73 18.10 -2.63
N VAL A 330 -10.91 17.14 -3.03
CA VAL A 330 -10.71 16.81 -4.44
C VAL A 330 -11.50 15.55 -4.76
N LEU A 331 -12.30 15.65 -5.82
CA LEU A 331 -13.05 14.57 -6.44
C LEU A 331 -12.48 14.35 -7.84
N ILE A 332 -12.40 13.09 -8.26
CA ILE A 332 -12.20 12.72 -9.66
C ILE A 332 -13.55 12.28 -10.20
N ASN A 333 -14.03 12.91 -11.27
CA ASN A 333 -15.18 12.44 -12.01
C ASN A 333 -14.80 11.17 -12.78
N GLU A 334 -15.30 10.01 -12.35
CA GLU A 334 -14.96 8.70 -12.89
C GLU A 334 -15.40 8.53 -14.36
N ARG A 335 -16.50 9.17 -14.78
CA ARG A 335 -16.94 9.17 -16.19
C ARG A 335 -15.98 9.92 -17.10
N VAL A 336 -15.35 10.99 -16.60
CA VAL A 336 -14.32 11.74 -17.31
C VAL A 336 -12.97 11.04 -17.19
N CYS A 337 -12.69 10.32 -16.11
CA CYS A 337 -11.41 9.66 -15.93
C CYS A 337 -11.10 8.64 -17.06
N GLU A 338 -9.88 8.65 -17.58
CA GLU A 338 -9.39 7.65 -18.54
C GLU A 338 -8.53 6.57 -17.89
N GLY A 339 -8.39 6.58 -16.55
CA GLY A 339 -7.60 5.58 -15.82
C GLY A 339 -6.11 5.57 -16.18
N CYS A 340 -5.54 6.71 -16.57
CA CYS A 340 -4.17 6.83 -17.08
C CYS A 340 -3.07 6.80 -16.02
N GLY A 341 -3.42 6.89 -14.73
CA GLY A 341 -2.44 6.83 -13.65
C GLY A 341 -1.56 8.08 -13.47
N ASP A 342 -1.64 9.11 -14.33
CA ASP A 342 -0.78 10.30 -14.22
C ASP A 342 -0.95 11.02 -12.87
N CYS A 343 -2.18 11.15 -12.36
CA CYS A 343 -2.39 11.67 -11.00
C CYS A 343 -1.71 10.84 -9.90
N GLY A 344 -1.55 9.54 -10.10
CA GLY A 344 -0.78 8.64 -9.25
C GLY A 344 0.72 8.86 -9.41
N GLN A 345 1.22 8.98 -10.64
CA GLN A 345 2.62 9.31 -10.95
C GLN A 345 3.05 10.63 -10.28
N GLN A 346 2.26 11.68 -10.49
CA GLN A 346 2.51 13.01 -9.93
C GLN A 346 2.43 13.07 -8.39
N SER A 347 1.72 12.16 -7.72
CA SER A 347 1.45 12.30 -6.28
C SER A 347 1.97 11.18 -5.40
N ASN A 348 2.25 9.99 -5.97
CA ASN A 348 2.62 8.77 -5.24
C ASN A 348 1.70 8.50 -4.05
N CYS A 349 0.42 8.85 -4.18
CA CYS A 349 -0.49 8.97 -3.06
C CYS A 349 -1.46 7.80 -3.02
N LEU A 350 -1.44 7.04 -1.92
CA LEU A 350 -2.30 5.87 -1.74
C LEU A 350 -3.80 6.15 -1.62
N SER A 351 -4.19 7.41 -1.51
CA SER A 351 -5.59 7.80 -1.62
C SER A 351 -6.04 7.97 -3.07
N VAL A 352 -5.12 7.95 -4.04
CA VAL A 352 -5.43 7.95 -5.48
C VAL A 352 -5.55 6.50 -5.90
N GLN A 353 -6.75 5.94 -5.82
CA GLN A 353 -6.97 4.50 -5.95
C GLN A 353 -7.63 4.15 -7.29
N PRO A 354 -7.24 3.06 -7.94
CA PRO A 354 -7.99 2.52 -9.06
C PRO A 354 -9.37 2.04 -8.58
N VAL A 355 -10.37 2.14 -9.46
CA VAL A 355 -11.73 1.62 -9.24
C VAL A 355 -12.25 1.04 -10.54
N GLU A 356 -12.87 -0.13 -10.47
CA GLU A 356 -13.54 -0.73 -11.63
C GLU A 356 -14.93 -0.13 -11.81
N THR A 357 -15.27 0.20 -13.06
CA THR A 357 -16.57 0.77 -13.43
C THR A 357 -17.09 0.10 -14.69
N GLU A 358 -18.36 0.28 -15.00
CA GLU A 358 -18.97 -0.20 -16.25
C GLU A 358 -18.30 0.37 -17.54
N PHE A 359 -17.55 1.48 -17.40
CA PHE A 359 -16.76 2.12 -18.46
C PHE A 359 -15.27 1.80 -18.38
N GLY A 360 -14.92 0.69 -17.73
CA GLY A 360 -13.56 0.20 -17.49
C GLY A 360 -12.91 0.84 -16.26
N ARG A 361 -11.65 0.48 -16.01
CA ARG A 361 -10.88 0.95 -14.87
C ARG A 361 -10.69 2.47 -14.85
N LYS A 362 -11.07 3.11 -13.74
CA LYS A 362 -10.95 4.54 -13.44
C LYS A 362 -10.08 4.79 -12.23
N THR A 363 -10.00 6.04 -11.81
CA THR A 363 -9.30 6.47 -10.60
C THR A 363 -10.24 7.32 -9.76
N HIS A 364 -10.26 7.06 -8.45
CA HIS A 364 -11.01 7.86 -7.49
C HIS A 364 -10.08 8.33 -6.36
N ILE A 365 -10.56 9.29 -5.57
CA ILE A 365 -9.87 9.75 -4.36
C ILE A 365 -10.60 9.18 -3.15
N ASP A 366 -9.95 8.29 -2.41
CA ASP A 366 -10.45 7.82 -1.12
C ASP A 366 -10.44 8.97 -0.11
N GLN A 367 -11.64 9.49 0.19
CA GLN A 367 -11.85 10.63 1.08
C GLN A 367 -11.53 10.30 2.54
N SER A 368 -11.57 9.03 2.93
CA SER A 368 -11.35 8.58 4.31
C SER A 368 -9.85 8.57 4.68
N SER A 369 -8.99 8.30 3.70
CA SER A 369 -7.53 8.23 3.87
C SER A 369 -6.80 9.50 3.42
N CYS A 370 -7.44 10.36 2.62
CA CYS A 370 -6.81 11.57 2.07
C CYS A 370 -6.33 12.54 3.16
N ASN A 371 -5.03 12.92 3.09
CA ASN A 371 -4.41 13.89 3.99
C ASN A 371 -4.31 15.31 3.40
N LEU A 372 -5.07 15.62 2.33
CA LEU A 372 -5.24 16.99 1.83
C LEU A 372 -3.93 17.67 1.43
N ASP A 373 -3.06 16.93 0.74
CA ASP A 373 -1.79 17.42 0.18
C ASP A 373 -1.95 18.00 -1.24
N TYR A 374 -2.93 17.49 -1.98
CA TYR A 374 -3.36 17.95 -3.31
C TYR A 374 -2.32 17.89 -4.45
N SER A 375 -1.17 17.24 -4.26
CA SER A 375 -0.22 16.99 -5.35
C SER A 375 -0.82 16.22 -6.53
N CYS A 376 -1.90 15.45 -6.31
CA CYS A 376 -2.65 14.79 -7.38
C CYS A 376 -3.23 15.77 -8.42
N LEU A 377 -3.55 17.01 -8.02
CA LEU A 377 -4.08 18.04 -8.94
C LEU A 377 -3.07 18.45 -10.02
N ARG A 378 -1.78 18.14 -9.85
CA ARG A 378 -0.74 18.36 -10.86
C ARG A 378 -0.92 17.49 -12.09
N GLY A 379 -1.60 16.34 -11.97
CA GLY A 379 -1.78 15.44 -13.11
C GLY A 379 -2.62 16.08 -14.22
N ASP A 380 -2.25 15.91 -15.48
CA ASP A 380 -2.87 16.50 -16.65
C ASP A 380 -4.19 15.79 -16.99
N CYS A 381 -5.26 16.20 -16.30
CA CYS A 381 -6.57 15.57 -16.40
C CYS A 381 -7.72 16.57 -16.15
N PRO A 382 -8.75 16.60 -17.01
CA PRO A 382 -9.95 17.42 -16.81
C PRO A 382 -10.98 16.80 -15.83
N SER A 383 -10.73 15.59 -15.31
CA SER A 383 -11.63 14.92 -14.37
C SER A 383 -11.66 15.53 -12.98
N PHE A 384 -10.70 16.40 -12.65
CA PHE A 384 -10.56 16.96 -11.31
C PHE A 384 -11.62 18.01 -10.98
N VAL A 385 -12.27 17.81 -9.85
CA VAL A 385 -13.29 18.71 -9.32
C VAL A 385 -12.93 19.05 -7.87
N LYS A 386 -12.82 20.34 -7.55
CA LYS A 386 -12.74 20.80 -6.16
C LYS A 386 -14.16 20.92 -5.62
N VAL A 387 -14.50 20.10 -4.64
CA VAL A 387 -15.75 20.20 -3.89
C VAL A 387 -15.51 21.12 -2.70
N LEU A 388 -16.08 22.32 -2.75
CA LEU A 388 -15.91 23.33 -1.70
C LEU A 388 -16.68 22.90 -0.45
N GLU A 389 -16.00 22.91 0.69
CA GLU A 389 -16.67 22.65 1.97
C GLU A 389 -17.57 23.84 2.33
N PRO A 390 -18.78 23.58 2.86
CA PRO A 390 -19.67 24.65 3.27
C PRO A 390 -19.05 25.45 4.44
N ARG A 391 -19.21 26.78 4.42
CA ARG A 391 -18.71 27.69 5.47
C ARG A 391 -19.24 27.37 6.88
N ARG A 392 -20.37 26.66 6.98
CA ARG A 392 -20.86 26.02 8.21
C ARG A 392 -20.87 24.51 7.95
N PRO A 393 -20.36 23.68 8.86
CA PRO A 393 -20.39 22.23 8.69
C PRO A 393 -21.86 21.79 8.60
N ILE A 394 -22.28 21.38 7.40
CA ILE A 394 -23.52 20.64 7.25
C ILE A 394 -23.21 19.27 7.86
N LYS A 395 -23.96 18.86 8.89
CA LYS A 395 -23.89 17.48 9.38
C LYS A 395 -24.39 16.58 8.25
N VAL A 396 -23.48 16.11 7.40
CA VAL A 396 -23.77 14.99 6.50
C VAL A 396 -24.22 13.86 7.42
N LYS A 397 -25.47 13.37 7.26
CA LYS A 397 -25.94 12.21 8.01
C LYS A 397 -25.05 11.04 7.61
N THR A 398 -24.07 10.71 8.44
CA THR A 398 -23.28 9.49 8.27
C THR A 398 -24.23 8.31 8.35
N ARG A 399 -24.22 7.45 7.32
CA ARG A 399 -25.02 6.24 7.30
C ARG A 399 -24.67 5.41 8.53
N PHE A 400 -25.67 4.96 9.26
CA PHE A 400 -25.50 4.15 10.45
C PHE A 400 -26.69 3.21 10.54
N THR A 401 -26.47 1.95 10.18
CA THR A 401 -27.44 0.89 10.40
C THR A 401 -27.29 0.36 11.82
N ARG A 402 -28.39 0.36 12.58
CA ARG A 402 -28.42 -0.15 13.96
C ARG A 402 -27.97 -1.62 14.00
N ALA A 403 -27.31 -2.02 15.09
CA ALA A 403 -26.92 -3.40 15.31
C ALA A 403 -28.14 -4.34 15.33
N PRO A 404 -28.05 -5.54 14.74
CA PRO A 404 -29.05 -6.58 14.91
C PRO A 404 -29.06 -7.04 16.38
N SER A 405 -30.24 -7.40 16.90
CA SER A 405 -30.42 -7.94 18.26
C SER A 405 -30.63 -9.45 18.23
N ASP A 406 -30.50 -10.09 19.40
CA ASP A 406 -30.90 -11.48 19.64
C ASP A 406 -30.21 -12.52 18.72
N LEU A 407 -28.93 -12.30 18.46
CA LEU A 407 -28.11 -13.19 17.64
C LEU A 407 -27.80 -14.51 18.36
N ALA A 408 -27.98 -15.63 17.66
CA ALA A 408 -27.63 -16.96 18.15
C ALA A 408 -26.17 -17.04 18.63
N ALA A 409 -25.92 -17.81 19.69
CA ALA A 409 -24.58 -18.03 20.21
C ALA A 409 -23.70 -18.75 19.16
N ALA A 410 -22.40 -18.43 19.16
CA ALA A 410 -21.45 -19.12 18.30
C ALA A 410 -21.29 -20.58 18.75
N THR A 411 -21.27 -21.52 17.80
CA THR A 411 -20.94 -22.93 18.08
C THR A 411 -19.46 -23.14 17.82
N VAL A 412 -18.71 -23.50 18.86
CA VAL A 412 -17.26 -23.72 18.76
C VAL A 412 -16.97 -24.89 17.82
N VAL A 413 -16.08 -24.68 16.85
CA VAL A 413 -15.71 -25.71 15.86
C VAL A 413 -14.84 -26.78 16.50
N ASP A 414 -13.73 -26.37 17.11
CA ASP A 414 -12.82 -27.26 17.81
C ASP A 414 -12.60 -26.74 19.25
N PRO A 415 -12.78 -27.58 20.28
CA PRO A 415 -12.32 -27.26 21.61
C PRO A 415 -10.79 -27.37 21.63
N ILE A 416 -10.09 -26.26 21.84
CA ILE A 416 -8.62 -26.23 21.83
C ILE A 416 -8.12 -25.57 23.13
N ASP A 417 -7.18 -26.24 23.80
CA ASP A 417 -6.54 -25.76 25.05
C ASP A 417 -5.54 -24.62 24.81
N GLY A 418 -5.02 -24.51 23.58
CA GLY A 418 -4.16 -23.42 23.11
C GLY A 418 -4.35 -23.12 21.62
N LEU A 419 -4.66 -21.87 21.28
CA LEU A 419 -4.96 -21.40 19.93
C LEU A 419 -3.96 -20.34 19.47
N MET A 420 -3.33 -20.53 18.32
CA MET A 420 -2.55 -19.51 17.62
C MET A 420 -3.40 -18.82 16.54
N VAL A 421 -3.73 -17.55 16.80
CA VAL A 421 -4.43 -16.68 15.85
C VAL A 421 -3.44 -15.77 15.15
N ARG A 422 -3.41 -15.82 13.81
CA ARG A 422 -2.58 -14.94 12.98
C ARG A 422 -3.47 -13.99 12.17
N MET A 423 -3.12 -12.71 12.17
CA MET A 423 -3.89 -11.62 11.59
C MET A 423 -3.04 -10.81 10.60
N PRO A 424 -2.86 -11.29 9.35
CA PRO A 424 -2.23 -10.48 8.31
C PRO A 424 -3.18 -9.37 7.84
N GLY A 425 -2.64 -8.18 7.63
CA GLY A 425 -3.38 -7.06 7.11
C GLY A 425 -2.49 -5.89 6.72
N ILE A 426 -3.11 -4.71 6.65
CA ILE A 426 -2.49 -3.50 6.13
C ILE A 426 -2.22 -2.53 7.30
N GLY A 427 -1.02 -1.97 7.33
CA GLY A 427 -0.64 -0.99 8.34
C GLY A 427 -1.61 0.20 8.38
N GLY A 428 -2.03 0.58 9.58
CA GLY A 428 -2.93 1.71 9.80
C GLY A 428 -4.42 1.44 9.54
N THR A 429 -4.84 0.20 9.24
CA THR A 429 -6.27 -0.17 9.10
C THR A 429 -6.90 -0.75 10.37
N GLY A 430 -6.12 -0.94 11.44
CA GLY A 430 -6.63 -1.40 12.75
C GLY A 430 -6.32 -2.87 13.08
N VAL A 431 -5.38 -3.51 12.38
CA VAL A 431 -4.92 -4.89 12.67
C VAL A 431 -4.48 -5.05 14.12
N VAL A 432 -3.56 -4.20 14.58
CA VAL A 432 -3.06 -4.19 15.97
C VAL A 432 -4.19 -3.90 16.97
N THR A 433 -5.15 -3.04 16.60
CA THR A 433 -6.32 -2.76 17.46
C THR A 433 -7.17 -4.01 17.66
N VAL A 434 -7.43 -4.79 16.60
CA VAL A 434 -8.18 -6.04 16.73
C VAL A 434 -7.38 -7.09 17.52
N SER A 435 -6.07 -7.18 17.31
CA SER A 435 -5.16 -8.01 18.12
C SER A 435 -5.29 -7.69 19.62
N GLN A 436 -5.27 -6.39 19.97
CA GLN A 436 -5.45 -5.93 21.36
C GLN A 436 -6.86 -6.20 21.90
N ILE A 437 -7.92 -6.01 21.10
CA ILE A 437 -9.31 -6.34 21.49
C ILE A 437 -9.43 -7.83 21.79
N LEU A 438 -8.91 -8.70 20.92
CA LEU A 438 -8.95 -10.14 21.11
C LEU A 438 -8.17 -10.57 22.36
N GLY A 439 -6.95 -10.05 22.55
CA GLY A 439 -6.16 -10.33 23.74
C GLY A 439 -6.82 -9.84 25.03
N THR A 440 -7.42 -8.65 25.01
CA THR A 440 -8.17 -8.12 26.16
C THR A 440 -9.40 -8.97 26.47
N ALA A 441 -10.14 -9.39 25.45
CA ALA A 441 -11.30 -10.26 25.62
C ALA A 441 -10.91 -11.62 26.23
N ALA A 442 -9.84 -12.23 25.71
CA ALA A 442 -9.32 -13.49 26.26
C ALA A 442 -8.88 -13.36 27.73
N MET A 443 -8.22 -12.26 28.10
CA MET A 443 -7.87 -11.99 29.51
C MET A 443 -9.11 -11.81 30.39
N LEU A 444 -10.17 -11.16 29.89
CA LEU A 444 -11.43 -11.01 30.62
C LEU A 444 -12.13 -12.36 30.87
N ASP A 445 -11.96 -13.33 29.97
CA ASP A 445 -12.42 -14.71 30.15
C ASP A 445 -11.47 -15.58 31.02
N GLY A 446 -10.41 -14.99 31.59
CA GLY A 446 -9.43 -15.69 32.43
C GLY A 446 -8.40 -16.53 31.67
N LEU A 447 -8.26 -16.33 30.36
CA LEU A 447 -7.29 -17.04 29.52
C LEU A 447 -5.92 -16.35 29.55
N GLN A 448 -4.87 -17.14 29.34
CA GLN A 448 -3.51 -16.65 29.16
C GLN A 448 -3.30 -16.18 27.71
N VAL A 449 -2.62 -15.05 27.54
CA VAL A 449 -2.43 -14.42 26.22
C VAL A 449 -0.98 -14.01 26.01
N ARG A 450 -0.46 -14.29 24.82
CA ARG A 450 0.79 -13.71 24.32
C ARG A 450 0.58 -13.15 22.92
N GLY A 451 0.87 -11.85 22.77
CA GLY A 451 0.81 -11.16 21.49
C GLY A 451 2.19 -10.86 20.91
N LEU A 452 2.27 -10.81 19.59
CA LEU A 452 3.38 -10.25 18.84
C LEU A 452 2.85 -9.45 17.65
N ASP A 453 3.09 -8.14 17.65
CA ASP A 453 2.76 -7.27 16.52
C ASP A 453 4.00 -7.00 15.68
N GLN A 454 4.03 -7.53 14.46
CA GLN A 454 5.07 -7.25 13.48
C GLN A 454 4.60 -6.13 12.55
N THR A 455 4.97 -4.90 12.94
CA THR A 455 4.73 -3.72 12.10
C THR A 455 5.93 -3.53 11.17
N GLY A 456 5.70 -3.58 9.85
CA GLY A 456 6.77 -3.39 8.85
C GLY A 456 7.34 -1.97 8.86
N LEU A 457 8.25 -1.68 7.91
CA LEU A 457 8.89 -0.36 7.79
C LEU A 457 7.88 0.80 7.62
N SER A 458 6.73 0.55 7.00
CA SER A 458 5.72 1.59 6.86
C SER A 458 4.68 1.54 7.96
N GLN A 459 4.45 2.70 8.57
CA GLN A 459 3.35 2.92 9.51
C GLN A 459 1.96 2.74 8.89
N LYS A 460 1.83 2.93 7.56
CA LYS A 460 0.57 2.75 6.83
C LYS A 460 0.80 2.05 5.50
N ALA A 461 -0.16 1.24 5.08
CA ALA A 461 -0.16 0.58 3.76
C ALA A 461 0.92 -0.49 3.50
N GLY A 462 1.93 -0.60 4.37
CA GLY A 462 2.81 -1.77 4.41
C GLY A 462 2.11 -2.99 5.02
N PRO A 463 2.67 -4.19 4.82
CA PRO A 463 2.17 -5.40 5.46
C PRO A 463 2.36 -5.32 6.99
N VAL A 464 1.35 -5.76 7.72
CA VAL A 464 1.37 -5.95 9.18
C VAL A 464 0.86 -7.34 9.49
N VAL A 465 1.50 -8.01 10.44
CA VAL A 465 1.06 -9.31 10.94
C VAL A 465 1.01 -9.24 12.46
N SER A 466 -0.14 -9.59 13.04
CA SER A 466 -0.30 -9.75 14.47
C SER A 466 -0.55 -11.22 14.79
N ASP A 467 0.27 -11.79 15.67
CA ASP A 467 0.07 -13.13 16.22
C ASP A 467 -0.44 -13.00 17.66
N VAL A 468 -1.48 -13.76 18.00
CA VAL A 468 -2.03 -13.86 19.35
C VAL A 468 -2.18 -15.33 19.69
N PHE A 469 -1.39 -15.79 20.65
CA PHE A 469 -1.55 -17.10 21.25
C PHE A 469 -2.43 -16.99 22.50
N ILE A 470 -3.47 -17.81 22.57
CA ILE A 470 -4.47 -17.85 23.65
C ILE A 470 -4.45 -19.25 24.24
N SER A 471 -4.38 -19.42 25.56
CA SER A 471 -4.43 -20.74 26.19
C SER A 471 -5.17 -20.73 27.51
N ARG A 472 -5.75 -21.89 27.87
CA ARG A 472 -6.26 -22.16 29.21
C ARG A 472 -5.16 -22.50 30.21
N ASP A 473 -4.03 -23.00 29.73
CA ASP A 473 -2.91 -23.42 30.56
C ASP A 473 -1.99 -22.25 30.91
N GLU A 474 -1.31 -22.34 32.07
CA GLU A 474 -0.29 -21.36 32.48
C GLU A 474 0.95 -21.37 31.57
N HIS A 475 1.20 -22.48 30.87
CA HIS A 475 2.34 -22.67 29.98
C HIS A 475 2.07 -22.10 28.58
N VAL A 476 2.29 -20.80 28.44
CA VAL A 476 2.02 -20.11 27.18
C VAL A 476 3.12 -20.40 26.15
N GLY A 477 2.72 -20.83 24.95
CA GLY A 477 3.61 -21.09 23.82
C GLY A 477 4.37 -19.86 23.30
N SER A 478 5.05 -20.02 22.16
CA SER A 478 5.72 -18.91 21.45
C SER A 478 4.70 -17.86 21.04
N ASN A 479 5.06 -16.57 21.15
CA ASN A 479 4.25 -15.47 20.64
C ASN A 479 4.39 -15.27 19.12
N LYS A 480 5.40 -15.86 18.48
CA LYS A 480 5.55 -15.96 17.02
C LYS A 480 5.10 -17.33 16.56
N ALA A 481 4.20 -17.41 15.58
CA ALA A 481 3.80 -18.70 15.03
C ALA A 481 4.95 -19.36 14.26
N ALA A 482 5.14 -20.66 14.50
CA ALA A 482 6.07 -21.53 13.81
C ALA A 482 5.42 -22.13 12.55
N ALA A 483 6.22 -22.85 11.76
CA ALA A 483 5.73 -23.55 10.59
C ALA A 483 4.58 -24.53 10.94
N GLY A 484 3.47 -24.44 10.21
CA GLY A 484 2.27 -25.26 10.42
C GLY A 484 1.68 -25.18 11.84
N SER A 485 1.85 -24.05 12.54
CA SER A 485 1.34 -23.86 13.90
C SER A 485 0.19 -22.86 14.00
N VAL A 486 -0.26 -22.27 12.89
CA VAL A 486 -1.40 -21.33 12.89
C VAL A 486 -2.70 -22.13 12.88
N ASP A 487 -3.57 -21.89 13.85
CA ASP A 487 -4.87 -22.55 13.94
C ASP A 487 -5.97 -21.69 13.28
N VAL A 488 -5.90 -20.37 13.44
CA VAL A 488 -6.82 -19.42 12.79
C VAL A 488 -6.05 -18.35 12.06
N LEU A 489 -6.38 -18.14 10.79
CA LEU A 489 -5.86 -17.05 9.98
C LEU A 489 -6.99 -16.05 9.69
N ILE A 490 -7.01 -14.91 10.39
CA ILE A 490 -7.95 -13.82 10.13
C ILE A 490 -7.32 -12.87 9.11
N ALA A 491 -7.63 -13.06 7.84
CA ALA A 491 -7.06 -12.32 6.73
C ALA A 491 -7.80 -11.00 6.48
N PHE A 492 -7.33 -9.91 7.07
CA PHE A 492 -7.84 -8.56 6.77
C PHE A 492 -7.48 -8.09 5.34
N ASP A 493 -6.45 -8.68 4.74
CA ASP A 493 -6.03 -8.48 3.35
C ASP A 493 -5.61 -9.83 2.75
N LEU A 494 -6.35 -10.32 1.75
CA LEU A 494 -6.04 -11.62 1.13
C LEU A 494 -4.71 -11.62 0.39
N LEU A 495 -4.31 -10.49 -0.21
CA LEU A 495 -3.01 -10.38 -0.88
C LEU A 495 -1.86 -10.65 0.10
N GLY A 496 -1.89 -10.02 1.28
CA GLY A 496 -0.91 -10.27 2.34
C GLY A 496 -1.01 -11.68 2.94
N ALA A 497 -2.23 -12.20 3.12
CA ALA A 497 -2.47 -13.52 3.70
C ALA A 497 -2.03 -14.68 2.79
N ALA A 498 -2.12 -14.51 1.46
CA ALA A 498 -1.73 -15.53 0.50
C ALA A 498 -0.20 -15.59 0.28
N THR A 499 0.62 -14.72 0.90
CA THR A 499 2.08 -14.77 0.69
C THR A 499 2.70 -16.04 1.28
N ASP A 500 3.79 -16.53 0.68
CA ASP A 500 4.46 -17.76 1.12
C ASP A 500 4.88 -17.70 2.59
N ALA A 501 5.23 -16.52 3.09
CA ALA A 501 5.56 -16.30 4.49
C ALA A 501 4.39 -16.66 5.43
N GLN A 502 3.15 -16.34 5.06
CA GLN A 502 1.97 -16.68 5.85
C GLN A 502 1.54 -18.13 5.63
N LEU A 503 1.57 -18.61 4.38
CA LEU A 503 1.20 -19.99 4.05
C LEU A 503 2.10 -21.02 4.75
N ARG A 504 3.38 -20.71 5.00
CA ARG A 504 4.27 -21.56 5.82
C ARG A 504 3.76 -21.79 7.24
N GLY A 505 3.03 -20.84 7.81
CA GLY A 505 2.44 -20.99 9.14
C GLY A 505 1.18 -21.86 9.14
N ALA A 506 0.52 -22.02 8.00
CA ALA A 506 -0.74 -22.74 7.85
C ALA A 506 -0.54 -24.27 7.69
N SER A 507 -1.59 -25.03 7.96
CA SER A 507 -1.65 -26.48 7.82
C SER A 507 -3.07 -26.91 7.43
N VAL A 508 -3.16 -27.85 6.49
CA VAL A 508 -4.41 -28.44 6.01
C VAL A 508 -5.19 -29.18 7.11
N ASP A 509 -4.51 -29.60 8.19
CA ASP A 509 -5.12 -30.40 9.25
C ASP A 509 -5.80 -29.54 10.32
N ARG A 510 -5.45 -28.25 10.43
CA ARG A 510 -5.89 -27.39 11.55
C ARG A 510 -6.35 -26.00 11.15
N THR A 511 -5.70 -25.37 10.16
CA THR A 511 -5.87 -23.94 9.92
C THR A 511 -7.24 -23.66 9.34
N ILE A 512 -7.98 -22.72 9.93
CA ILE A 512 -9.21 -22.16 9.38
C ILE A 512 -8.98 -20.70 9.00
N VAL A 513 -9.42 -20.30 7.81
CA VAL A 513 -9.23 -18.95 7.26
C VAL A 513 -10.55 -18.17 7.31
N ILE A 514 -10.52 -16.99 7.93
CA ILE A 514 -11.60 -16.01 7.91
C ILE A 514 -11.09 -14.76 7.20
N GLY A 515 -11.53 -14.51 5.97
CA GLY A 515 -10.93 -13.52 5.08
C GLY A 515 -11.87 -12.45 4.57
N SER A 516 -11.32 -11.25 4.36
CA SER A 516 -11.98 -10.19 3.58
C SER A 516 -11.72 -10.37 2.08
N ALA A 517 -12.75 -10.72 1.31
CA ALA A 517 -12.69 -10.85 -0.14
C ALA A 517 -12.54 -9.52 -0.88
N SER A 518 -12.73 -8.38 -0.18
CA SER A 518 -12.64 -7.07 -0.79
C SER A 518 -11.20 -6.71 -1.18
N PRO A 519 -10.93 -6.37 -2.45
CA PRO A 519 -9.58 -6.01 -2.89
C PRO A 519 -9.18 -4.64 -2.34
N THR A 520 -7.93 -4.52 -1.88
CA THR A 520 -7.35 -3.22 -1.53
C THR A 520 -6.23 -2.89 -2.52
N PRO A 521 -6.24 -1.75 -3.22
CA PRO A 521 -5.17 -1.39 -4.15
C PRO A 521 -3.78 -1.31 -3.49
N THR A 522 -2.73 -1.65 -4.24
CA THR A 522 -1.34 -1.50 -3.79
C THR A 522 -0.72 -0.20 -4.30
N GLY A 523 0.39 0.26 -3.70
CA GLY A 523 1.14 1.41 -4.21
C GLY A 523 1.61 1.24 -5.66
N LYS A 524 1.94 0.01 -6.07
CA LYS A 524 2.32 -0.29 -7.46
C LYS A 524 1.16 -0.07 -8.43
N MET A 525 -0.08 -0.37 -8.04
CA MET A 525 -1.27 -0.10 -8.85
C MET A 525 -1.62 1.38 -8.96
N VAL A 526 -1.21 2.19 -7.97
CA VAL A 526 -1.36 3.67 -8.01
C VAL A 526 -0.44 4.27 -9.06
N LEU A 527 0.81 3.80 -9.13
CA LEU A 527 1.79 4.28 -10.11
C LEU A 527 1.54 3.71 -11.50
N HIS A 528 1.30 2.40 -11.59
CA HIS A 528 1.21 1.69 -12.87
C HIS A 528 -0.24 1.25 -13.14
N PRO A 529 -0.97 1.97 -14.01
CA PRO A 529 -2.38 1.70 -14.27
C PRO A 529 -2.63 0.40 -15.06
N THR A 530 -1.57 -0.25 -15.55
CA THR A 530 -1.61 -1.56 -16.22
C THR A 530 -1.47 -2.72 -15.24
N VAL A 531 -1.02 -2.48 -14.01
CA VAL A 531 -0.90 -3.53 -12.99
C VAL A 531 -2.28 -3.83 -12.43
N ALA A 532 -2.75 -5.05 -12.65
CA ALA A 532 -4.00 -5.57 -12.10
C ALA A 532 -3.80 -6.11 -10.68
N TYR A 533 -4.90 -6.17 -9.93
CA TYR A 533 -4.94 -6.93 -8.68
C TYR A 533 -5.09 -8.41 -9.04
N PRO A 534 -4.43 -9.36 -8.33
CA PRO A 534 -4.63 -10.78 -8.59
C PRO A 534 -6.09 -11.19 -8.46
N GLU A 535 -6.54 -12.13 -9.28
CA GLU A 535 -7.92 -12.62 -9.23
C GLU A 535 -8.25 -13.20 -7.85
N LEU A 536 -9.48 -12.97 -7.40
CA LEU A 536 -9.92 -13.41 -6.08
C LEU A 536 -9.79 -14.94 -5.94
N ASP A 537 -10.15 -15.68 -6.98
CA ASP A 537 -10.11 -17.14 -7.01
C ASP A 537 -8.68 -17.68 -6.87
N ASP A 538 -7.67 -16.98 -7.41
CA ASP A 538 -6.26 -17.36 -7.23
C ASP A 538 -5.83 -17.21 -5.77
N LEU A 539 -6.19 -16.09 -5.14
CA LEU A 539 -5.86 -15.82 -3.73
C LEU A 539 -6.55 -16.82 -2.79
N VAL A 540 -7.85 -17.06 -3.02
CA VAL A 540 -8.66 -18.02 -2.25
C VAL A 540 -8.16 -19.44 -2.48
N GLY A 541 -7.85 -19.81 -3.73
CA GLY A 541 -7.32 -21.13 -4.08
C GLY A 541 -6.01 -21.45 -3.37
N ARG A 542 -5.09 -20.47 -3.28
CA ARG A 542 -3.82 -20.64 -2.54
C ARG A 542 -4.03 -20.85 -1.04
N LEU A 543 -4.97 -20.11 -0.44
CA LEU A 543 -5.31 -20.25 0.98
C LEU A 543 -5.99 -21.59 1.27
N ASN A 544 -6.98 -21.97 0.48
CA ASN A 544 -7.70 -23.24 0.59
C ASN A 544 -6.76 -24.44 0.44
N ALA A 545 -5.73 -24.34 -0.41
CA ALA A 545 -4.76 -25.41 -0.61
C ALA A 545 -3.88 -25.72 0.61
N THR A 546 -3.82 -24.83 1.61
CA THR A 546 -2.99 -24.95 2.82
C THR A 546 -3.80 -24.90 4.11
N SER A 547 -5.12 -25.03 4.04
CA SER A 547 -6.04 -24.91 5.18
C SER A 547 -7.24 -25.84 5.05
N ARG A 548 -8.14 -25.84 6.03
CA ARG A 548 -9.39 -26.62 6.02
C ARG A 548 -10.43 -25.92 5.16
N ALA A 549 -10.31 -26.07 3.83
CA ALA A 549 -11.09 -25.34 2.83
C ALA A 549 -12.60 -25.25 3.12
N GLU A 550 -13.25 -26.33 3.56
CA GLU A 550 -14.69 -26.39 3.86
C GLU A 550 -15.14 -25.47 5.01
N LEU A 551 -14.21 -25.14 5.92
CA LEU A 551 -14.47 -24.27 7.07
C LEU A 551 -14.08 -22.83 6.82
N ASN A 552 -13.40 -22.53 5.72
CA ASN A 552 -12.98 -21.18 5.40
C ASN A 552 -14.20 -20.31 5.06
N ARG A 553 -14.11 -19.02 5.38
CA ARG A 553 -15.16 -18.03 5.09
C ARG A 553 -14.53 -16.78 4.50
N TYR A 554 -15.07 -16.32 3.38
CA TYR A 554 -14.61 -15.13 2.66
C TYR A 554 -15.80 -14.16 2.47
N ALA A 555 -15.75 -12.99 3.11
CA ALA A 555 -16.83 -12.01 3.06
C ALA A 555 -16.43 -10.77 2.24
N PRO A 556 -17.33 -10.16 1.44
CA PRO A 556 -17.09 -8.86 0.79
C PRO A 556 -17.21 -7.73 1.81
N VAL A 557 -16.25 -7.68 2.75
CA VAL A 557 -16.34 -6.85 3.96
C VAL A 557 -16.50 -5.38 3.63
N PHE A 558 -15.70 -4.81 2.73
CA PHE A 558 -15.68 -3.38 2.45
C PHE A 558 -17.00 -2.89 1.85
N GLU A 559 -17.57 -3.67 0.93
CA GLU A 559 -18.86 -3.40 0.31
C GLU A 559 -19.96 -3.39 1.37
N LEU A 560 -19.99 -4.43 2.22
CA LEU A 560 -20.97 -4.57 3.30
C LEU A 560 -20.87 -3.43 4.32
N VAL A 561 -19.68 -3.14 4.85
CA VAL A 561 -19.52 -2.09 5.87
C VAL A 561 -19.70 -0.69 5.31
N THR A 562 -19.35 -0.46 4.04
CA THR A 562 -19.63 0.83 3.37
C THR A 562 -21.14 1.00 3.20
N GLY A 563 -21.86 -0.07 2.83
CA GLY A 563 -23.32 -0.07 2.81
C GLY A 563 -23.94 0.16 4.19
N LEU A 564 -23.41 -0.43 5.27
CA LEU A 564 -23.99 -0.29 6.61
C LEU A 564 -23.63 1.03 7.31
N PHE A 565 -22.42 1.53 7.10
CA PHE A 565 -21.84 2.60 7.91
C PHE A 565 -21.29 3.79 7.10
N GLY A 566 -21.22 3.67 5.77
CA GLY A 566 -20.76 4.72 4.86
C GLY A 566 -19.24 4.81 4.67
N ASP A 567 -18.44 4.00 5.36
CA ASP A 567 -16.99 3.88 5.15
C ASP A 567 -16.46 2.51 5.63
N THR A 568 -15.18 2.25 5.36
CA THR A 568 -14.51 0.97 5.67
C THR A 568 -13.83 0.93 7.04
N THR A 569 -14.00 1.95 7.90
CA THR A 569 -13.22 2.06 9.14
C THR A 569 -13.48 0.96 10.16
N THR A 570 -14.65 0.29 10.07
CA THR A 570 -15.05 -0.81 10.96
C THR A 570 -14.85 -2.20 10.35
N ALA A 571 -14.25 -2.31 9.16
CA ALA A 571 -14.08 -3.56 8.43
C ALA A 571 -13.41 -4.68 9.25
N ASN A 572 -12.32 -4.37 9.95
CA ASN A 572 -11.60 -5.39 10.74
C ASN A 572 -12.42 -5.88 11.95
N VAL A 573 -13.25 -5.02 12.55
CA VAL A 573 -14.14 -5.41 13.67
C VAL A 573 -15.34 -6.23 13.16
N PHE A 574 -15.85 -5.91 11.97
CA PHE A 574 -16.83 -6.77 11.29
C PHE A 574 -16.25 -8.17 11.07
N LEU A 575 -15.03 -8.28 10.52
CA LEU A 575 -14.39 -9.58 10.29
C LEU A 575 -14.08 -10.34 11.60
N LEU A 576 -13.80 -9.63 12.71
CA LEU A 576 -13.71 -10.23 14.05
C LEU A 576 -15.06 -10.84 14.47
N GLY A 577 -16.18 -10.18 14.16
CA GLY A 577 -17.53 -10.72 14.37
C GLY A 577 -17.81 -11.99 13.55
N VAL A 578 -17.35 -12.01 12.30
CA VAL A 578 -17.41 -13.20 11.42
C VAL A 578 -16.60 -14.35 12.05
N ALA A 579 -15.36 -14.10 12.48
CA ALA A 579 -14.52 -15.11 13.11
C ALA A 579 -15.12 -15.65 14.41
N HIS A 580 -15.67 -14.77 15.25
CA HIS A 580 -16.36 -15.17 16.48
C HIS A 580 -17.57 -16.07 16.18
N GLN A 581 -18.46 -15.66 15.29
CA GLN A 581 -19.67 -16.44 14.99
C GLN A 581 -19.38 -17.73 14.23
N ALA A 582 -18.30 -17.77 13.43
CA ALA A 582 -17.80 -18.99 12.81
C ALA A 582 -17.28 -20.02 13.82
N GLY A 583 -17.17 -19.66 15.11
CA GLY A 583 -16.83 -20.59 16.18
C GLY A 583 -15.34 -20.92 16.29
N VAL A 584 -14.48 -20.12 15.65
CA VAL A 584 -13.03 -20.39 15.60
C VAL A 584 -12.25 -19.72 16.73
N LEU A 585 -12.91 -18.88 17.55
CA LEU A 585 -12.27 -18.15 18.65
C LEU A 585 -12.79 -18.66 20.02
N PRO A 586 -11.91 -18.95 21.00
CA PRO A 586 -12.29 -19.49 22.31
C PRO A 586 -12.65 -18.39 23.32
N VAL A 587 -13.24 -17.29 22.86
CA VAL A 587 -13.59 -16.12 23.70
C VAL A 587 -15.09 -15.88 23.69
N SER A 588 -15.63 -15.38 24.80
CA SER A 588 -17.05 -15.11 24.95
C SER A 588 -17.46 -13.83 24.23
N THR A 589 -18.70 -13.81 23.72
CA THR A 589 -19.29 -12.61 23.10
C THR A 589 -19.24 -11.40 24.04
N VAL A 590 -19.54 -11.62 25.32
CA VAL A 590 -19.59 -10.56 26.34
C VAL A 590 -18.20 -9.94 26.54
N SER A 591 -17.15 -10.75 26.59
CA SER A 591 -15.78 -10.26 26.74
C SER A 591 -15.29 -9.50 25.51
N LEU A 592 -15.65 -9.94 24.30
CA LEU A 592 -15.37 -9.20 23.07
C LEU A 592 -16.09 -7.83 23.04
N GLU A 593 -17.38 -7.77 23.35
CA GLU A 593 -18.13 -6.52 23.43
C GLU A 593 -17.57 -5.59 24.51
N ARG A 594 -17.17 -6.15 25.65
CA ARG A 594 -16.52 -5.39 26.72
C ARG A 594 -15.16 -4.85 26.29
N ALA A 595 -14.33 -5.64 25.62
CA ALA A 595 -13.03 -5.21 25.10
C ALA A 595 -13.18 -4.11 24.04
N ILE A 596 -14.15 -4.22 23.13
CA ILE A 596 -14.50 -3.17 22.16
C ILE A 596 -14.87 -1.87 22.88
N SER A 597 -15.67 -1.97 23.95
CA SER A 597 -16.08 -0.81 24.74
C SER A 597 -14.91 -0.16 25.48
N LEU A 598 -14.01 -0.96 26.05
CA LEU A 598 -12.81 -0.48 26.76
C LEU A 598 -11.81 0.24 25.84
N ASN A 599 -11.75 -0.16 24.56
CA ASN A 599 -10.92 0.53 23.57
C ASN A 599 -11.33 2.00 23.37
N GLY A 600 -12.59 2.37 23.67
CA GLY A 600 -13.03 3.77 23.78
C GLY A 600 -13.14 4.57 22.48
N VAL A 601 -12.86 3.97 21.32
CA VAL A 601 -12.93 4.63 20.01
C VAL A 601 -14.15 4.16 19.23
N ALA A 602 -15.04 5.09 18.89
CA ALA A 602 -16.24 4.84 18.06
C ALA A 602 -17.04 3.60 18.51
N VAL A 603 -17.22 3.45 19.84
CA VAL A 603 -17.70 2.23 20.49
C VAL A 603 -18.99 1.70 19.85
N ASP A 604 -20.05 2.52 19.75
CA ASP A 604 -21.35 2.09 19.21
C ASP A 604 -21.25 1.56 17.77
N ARG A 605 -20.39 2.17 16.95
CA ARG A 605 -20.16 1.78 15.55
C ARG A 605 -19.39 0.48 15.45
N ASN A 606 -18.40 0.27 16.31
CA ASN A 606 -17.64 -0.98 16.38
C ASN A 606 -18.47 -2.14 16.95
N LEU A 607 -19.30 -1.90 17.97
CA LEU A 607 -20.23 -2.90 18.49
C LEU A 607 -21.25 -3.30 17.42
N ALA A 608 -21.81 -2.33 16.69
CA ALA A 608 -22.71 -2.62 15.57
C ALA A 608 -22.01 -3.41 14.46
N ALA A 609 -20.77 -3.05 14.09
CA ALA A 609 -20.00 -3.78 13.09
C ALA A 609 -19.70 -5.22 13.52
N PHE A 610 -19.33 -5.44 14.78
CA PHE A 610 -19.14 -6.78 15.34
C PHE A 610 -20.43 -7.61 15.25
N ALA A 611 -21.57 -7.04 15.64
CA ALA A 611 -22.87 -7.71 15.56
C ALA A 611 -23.28 -8.03 14.11
N TRP A 612 -23.07 -7.11 13.16
CA TRP A 612 -23.33 -7.36 11.75
C TRP A 612 -22.41 -8.44 11.14
N GLY A 613 -21.14 -8.49 11.58
CA GLY A 613 -20.21 -9.56 11.21
C GLY A 613 -20.68 -10.92 11.69
N ARG A 614 -21.23 -10.99 12.91
CA ARG A 614 -21.87 -12.21 13.43
C ARG A 614 -23.11 -12.58 12.61
N GLN A 615 -23.99 -11.61 12.34
CA GLN A 615 -25.21 -11.84 11.55
C GLN A 615 -24.89 -12.39 10.15
N TRP A 616 -23.77 -11.99 9.55
CA TRP A 616 -23.38 -12.50 8.23
C TRP A 616 -23.12 -14.01 8.21
N ILE A 617 -22.65 -14.61 9.30
CA ILE A 617 -22.53 -16.08 9.40
C ILE A 617 -23.90 -16.76 9.58
N ILE A 618 -24.86 -16.08 10.20
CA ILE A 618 -26.20 -16.61 10.49
C ILE A 618 -27.11 -16.52 9.25
N ASP A 619 -27.16 -15.34 8.63
CA ASP A 619 -28.00 -15.01 7.50
C ASP A 619 -27.30 -13.93 6.63
N PRO A 620 -26.46 -14.34 5.67
CA PRO A 620 -25.76 -13.43 4.77
C PRO A 620 -26.70 -12.52 3.96
N ASP A 621 -27.87 -13.02 3.54
CA ASP A 621 -28.82 -12.30 2.68
C ASP A 621 -29.49 -11.13 3.42
N SER A 622 -29.76 -11.28 4.72
CA SER A 622 -30.23 -10.16 5.55
C SER A 622 -29.22 -9.00 5.62
N VAL A 623 -27.92 -9.32 5.69
CA VAL A 623 -26.84 -8.34 5.74
C VAL A 623 -26.65 -7.66 4.38
N ALA A 624 -26.72 -8.43 3.29
CA ALA A 624 -26.73 -7.92 1.92
C ALA A 624 -27.87 -6.90 1.72
N THR A 625 -29.08 -7.26 2.14
CA THR A 625 -30.26 -6.38 2.09
C THR A 625 -30.07 -5.10 2.91
N ALA A 626 -29.61 -5.22 4.16
CA ALA A 626 -29.43 -4.07 5.05
C ALA A 626 -28.31 -3.10 4.59
N SER A 627 -27.25 -3.65 4.00
CA SER A 627 -26.16 -2.85 3.41
C SER A 627 -26.58 -2.21 2.08
N GLY A 628 -27.57 -2.79 1.39
CA GLY A 628 -27.94 -2.42 0.02
C GLY A 628 -26.95 -2.96 -1.01
N VAL A 629 -26.08 -3.90 -0.61
CA VAL A 629 -25.26 -4.69 -1.52
C VAL A 629 -26.14 -5.84 -1.97
N HIS A 630 -26.58 -5.84 -3.21
CA HIS A 630 -27.32 -6.98 -3.74
C HIS A 630 -26.40 -8.21 -3.74
N SER A 631 -26.77 -9.26 -3.00
CA SER A 631 -26.12 -10.56 -3.19
C SER A 631 -26.39 -10.96 -4.63
N SER A 632 -25.38 -11.49 -5.32
CA SER A 632 -25.51 -12.06 -6.66
C SER A 632 -26.45 -13.28 -6.73
N ALA A 633 -27.25 -13.54 -5.69
CA ALA A 633 -28.13 -14.68 -5.55
C ALA A 633 -29.63 -14.32 -5.39
N GLY A 634 -30.03 -13.04 -5.31
CA GLY A 634 -31.43 -12.68 -5.07
C GLY A 634 -31.89 -11.43 -5.78
N ALA A 635 -32.74 -11.61 -6.80
CA ALA A 635 -33.36 -10.59 -7.64
C ALA A 635 -32.38 -9.81 -8.53
N ALA A 636 -31.93 -10.47 -9.61
CA ALA A 636 -31.45 -9.77 -10.79
C ALA A 636 -32.57 -8.84 -11.29
N ALA A 637 -32.44 -7.53 -11.06
CA ALA A 637 -32.85 -6.60 -12.11
C ALA A 637 -32.19 -7.13 -13.40
N GLU A 638 -32.96 -7.35 -14.46
CA GLU A 638 -32.40 -7.87 -15.72
C GLU A 638 -31.09 -7.14 -16.01
N PRO A 639 -29.96 -7.86 -16.15
CA PRO A 639 -28.70 -7.21 -16.46
C PRO A 639 -28.92 -6.45 -17.76
N LEU A 640 -28.89 -5.11 -17.68
CA LEU A 640 -28.96 -4.26 -18.85
C LEU A 640 -27.86 -4.72 -19.79
N ASP A 641 -28.23 -5.10 -21.01
CA ASP A 641 -27.27 -5.48 -22.04
C ASP A 641 -26.18 -4.39 -22.14
N PRO A 642 -24.91 -4.70 -21.84
CA PRO A 642 -23.82 -3.72 -21.87
C PRO A 642 -23.68 -3.03 -23.22
N ILE A 643 -24.05 -3.71 -24.31
CA ILE A 643 -24.04 -3.15 -25.66
C ILE A 643 -25.17 -2.11 -25.80
N ALA A 644 -26.39 -2.45 -25.38
CA ALA A 644 -27.54 -1.53 -25.41
C ALA A 644 -27.30 -0.27 -24.55
N MET A 645 -26.72 -0.43 -23.36
CA MET A 645 -26.36 0.70 -22.50
C MET A 645 -25.37 1.65 -23.17
N ARG A 646 -24.29 1.10 -23.76
CA ARG A 646 -23.29 1.88 -24.50
C ARG A 646 -23.88 2.56 -25.74
N ALA A 647 -24.76 1.87 -26.45
CA ALA A 647 -25.49 2.44 -27.57
C ALA A 647 -26.35 3.64 -27.13
N ALA A 648 -27.07 3.53 -26.00
CA ALA A 648 -27.84 4.65 -25.45
C ALA A 648 -26.94 5.83 -25.03
N ASP A 649 -25.78 5.56 -24.42
CA ASP A 649 -24.84 6.65 -24.08
C ASP A 649 -24.25 7.31 -25.34
N LEU A 650 -24.04 6.58 -26.44
CA LEU A 650 -23.60 7.16 -27.72
C LEU A 650 -24.64 8.09 -28.34
N VAL A 651 -25.94 7.85 -28.12
CA VAL A 651 -27.01 8.81 -28.50
C VAL A 651 -26.87 10.11 -27.70
N ALA A 652 -26.60 9.99 -26.40
CA ALA A 652 -26.34 11.14 -25.53
C ALA A 652 -25.00 11.82 -25.84
N TYR A 653 -24.02 11.09 -26.34
CA TYR A 653 -22.72 11.59 -26.77
C TYR A 653 -22.83 12.42 -28.06
N GLN A 654 -23.52 11.91 -29.08
CA GLN A 654 -23.62 12.54 -30.40
C GLN A 654 -25.06 12.51 -30.96
N SER A 655 -25.50 11.36 -31.49
CA SER A 655 -26.78 11.18 -32.20
C SER A 655 -27.18 9.71 -32.33
N GLN A 656 -28.40 9.47 -32.83
CA GLN A 656 -28.91 8.12 -33.11
C GLN A 656 -28.09 7.42 -34.20
N GLU A 657 -27.69 8.14 -35.24
CA GLU A 657 -26.90 7.61 -36.35
C GLU A 657 -25.51 7.16 -35.87
N TYR A 658 -24.91 7.89 -34.94
CA TYR A 658 -23.60 7.52 -34.36
C TYR A 658 -23.68 6.26 -33.49
N SER A 659 -24.79 6.08 -32.77
CA SER A 659 -25.10 4.85 -32.04
C SER A 659 -25.33 3.67 -32.98
N GLN A 660 -26.03 3.88 -34.10
CA GLN A 660 -26.25 2.84 -35.10
C GLN A 660 -24.92 2.37 -35.73
N LEU A 661 -23.99 3.29 -36.02
CA LEU A 661 -22.65 2.93 -36.50
C LEU A 661 -21.93 1.96 -35.55
N TYR A 662 -22.05 2.15 -34.24
CA TYR A 662 -21.48 1.25 -33.24
C TYR A 662 -22.11 -0.16 -33.31
N LEU A 663 -23.44 -0.24 -33.40
CA LEU A 663 -24.16 -1.51 -33.52
C LEU A 663 -23.84 -2.23 -34.82
N ASP A 664 -23.77 -1.51 -35.95
CA ASP A 664 -23.45 -2.07 -37.26
C ASP A 664 -22.04 -2.68 -37.31
N ARG A 665 -21.07 -2.05 -36.63
CA ARG A 665 -19.69 -2.57 -36.52
C ARG A 665 -19.63 -3.86 -35.69
N ILE A 666 -20.40 -3.94 -34.61
CA ILE A 666 -20.51 -5.16 -33.80
C ILE A 666 -21.17 -6.28 -34.61
N GLU A 667 -22.25 -5.97 -35.34
CA GLU A 667 -22.95 -6.96 -36.18
C GLU A 667 -22.08 -7.45 -37.33
N THR A 668 -21.28 -6.56 -37.92
CA THR A 668 -20.28 -6.93 -38.94
C THR A 668 -19.29 -7.96 -38.39
N LEU A 669 -18.80 -7.75 -37.16
CA LEU A 669 -17.84 -8.66 -36.53
C LEU A 669 -18.49 -10.00 -36.14
N ARG A 670 -19.73 -9.96 -35.66
CA ARG A 670 -20.56 -11.15 -35.38
C ARG A 670 -20.77 -11.98 -36.64
N THR A 671 -21.13 -11.35 -37.75
CA THR A 671 -21.32 -12.02 -39.05
C THR A 671 -20.01 -12.57 -39.62
N ALA A 672 -18.86 -11.97 -39.27
CA ALA A 672 -17.54 -12.44 -39.68
C ALA A 672 -17.06 -13.69 -38.90
N GLY A 673 -17.81 -14.16 -37.90
CA GLY A 673 -17.50 -15.39 -37.16
C GLY A 673 -16.60 -15.22 -35.93
N ALA A 674 -16.53 -14.02 -35.34
CA ALA A 674 -15.78 -13.78 -34.11
C ALA A 674 -16.37 -14.55 -32.90
N SER A 675 -15.51 -14.92 -31.94
CA SER A 675 -15.97 -15.51 -30.66
C SER A 675 -16.75 -14.49 -29.83
N THR A 676 -17.59 -14.98 -28.92
CA THR A 676 -18.35 -14.12 -27.99
C THR A 676 -17.41 -13.24 -27.16
N GLU A 677 -16.30 -13.78 -26.62
CA GLU A 677 -15.37 -12.95 -25.84
C GLU A 677 -14.72 -11.85 -26.68
N THR A 678 -14.41 -12.15 -27.95
CA THR A 678 -13.86 -11.16 -28.88
C THR A 678 -14.88 -10.06 -29.18
N ILE A 679 -16.16 -10.40 -29.34
CA ILE A 679 -17.25 -9.44 -29.56
C ILE A 679 -17.42 -8.53 -28.34
N ASP A 680 -17.39 -9.09 -27.12
CA ASP A 680 -17.56 -8.32 -25.89
C ASP A 680 -16.39 -7.36 -25.64
N ALA A 681 -15.16 -7.84 -25.84
CA ALA A 681 -13.95 -7.01 -25.81
C ALA A 681 -14.00 -5.93 -26.89
N PHE A 682 -14.43 -6.29 -28.11
CA PHE A 682 -14.55 -5.37 -29.23
C PHE A 682 -15.57 -4.26 -28.97
N ALA A 683 -16.77 -4.62 -28.51
CA ALA A 683 -17.83 -3.69 -28.17
C ALA A 683 -17.39 -2.70 -27.09
N THR A 684 -16.77 -3.20 -26.03
CA THR A 684 -16.26 -2.37 -24.91
C THR A 684 -15.22 -1.37 -25.40
N ASN A 685 -14.24 -1.83 -26.17
CA ASN A 685 -13.13 -1.00 -26.63
C ASN A 685 -13.49 -0.09 -27.81
N LEU A 686 -14.41 -0.51 -28.70
CA LEU A 686 -14.94 0.34 -29.75
C LEU A 686 -15.69 1.53 -29.15
N TYR A 687 -16.57 1.29 -28.17
CA TYR A 687 -17.26 2.36 -27.45
C TYR A 687 -16.27 3.34 -26.81
N LYS A 688 -15.22 2.84 -26.16
CA LYS A 688 -14.16 3.67 -25.55
C LYS A 688 -13.53 4.62 -26.58
N LEU A 689 -13.20 4.11 -27.77
CA LEU A 689 -12.59 4.91 -28.84
C LEU A 689 -13.58 5.88 -29.49
N MET A 690 -14.86 5.48 -29.63
CA MET A 690 -15.92 6.32 -30.20
C MET A 690 -16.35 7.45 -29.26
N ALA A 691 -16.37 7.21 -27.95
CA ALA A 691 -16.76 8.17 -26.91
C ALA A 691 -15.55 8.88 -26.29
N TYR A 692 -14.62 9.34 -27.14
CA TYR A 692 -13.41 10.06 -26.71
C TYR A 692 -13.76 11.37 -25.98
N LYS A 693 -12.93 11.73 -24.99
CA LYS A 693 -13.17 12.84 -24.06
C LYS A 693 -12.73 14.18 -24.65
N ASP A 694 -13.54 14.68 -25.57
CA ASP A 694 -13.44 16.06 -26.05
C ASP A 694 -14.13 17.07 -25.13
N GLU A 695 -13.98 18.34 -25.45
CA GLU A 695 -14.50 19.44 -24.64
C GLU A 695 -16.02 19.37 -24.48
N TYR A 696 -16.73 18.90 -25.52
CA TYR A 696 -18.18 18.71 -25.51
C TYR A 696 -18.60 17.57 -24.58
N GLU A 697 -17.90 16.44 -24.65
CA GLU A 697 -18.17 15.27 -23.81
C GLU A 697 -17.79 15.51 -22.35
N VAL A 698 -16.63 16.12 -22.10
CA VAL A 698 -16.23 16.54 -20.76
C VAL A 698 -17.29 17.46 -20.15
N ALA A 699 -17.83 18.41 -20.93
CA ALA A 699 -18.92 19.27 -20.47
C ALA A 699 -20.19 18.48 -20.13
N ARG A 700 -20.59 17.52 -20.98
CA ARG A 700 -21.75 16.64 -20.72
C ARG A 700 -21.59 15.89 -19.41
N LEU A 701 -20.43 15.25 -19.20
CA LEU A 701 -20.16 14.39 -18.06
C LEU A 701 -19.96 15.16 -16.74
N LEU A 702 -19.39 16.37 -16.79
CA LEU A 702 -19.28 17.24 -15.63
C LEU A 702 -20.62 17.84 -15.18
N LEU A 703 -21.59 17.94 -16.09
CA LEU A 703 -22.95 18.39 -15.82
C LEU A 703 -23.93 17.25 -15.53
N ALA A 704 -23.49 16.00 -15.59
CA ALA A 704 -24.35 14.83 -15.46
C ALA A 704 -24.87 14.67 -14.01
N PRO A 705 -26.06 14.07 -13.79
CA PRO A 705 -26.61 13.85 -12.46
C PRO A 705 -25.68 13.08 -11.53
N GLU A 706 -24.94 12.11 -12.05
CA GLU A 706 -24.00 11.28 -11.29
C GLU A 706 -22.82 12.12 -10.77
N ALA A 707 -22.33 13.07 -11.57
CA ALA A 707 -21.26 13.99 -11.16
C ALA A 707 -21.71 14.88 -10.00
N ARG A 708 -22.98 15.31 -10.01
CA ARG A 708 -23.58 16.05 -8.91
C ARG A 708 -23.73 15.17 -7.67
N ALA A 709 -24.25 13.96 -7.82
CA ALA A 709 -24.42 13.00 -6.72
C ALA A 709 -23.07 12.71 -6.02
N ALA A 710 -22.00 12.50 -6.79
CA ALA A 710 -20.66 12.28 -6.26
C ALA A 710 -20.14 13.48 -5.45
N ALA A 711 -20.42 14.71 -5.88
CA ALA A 711 -20.05 15.91 -5.12
C ALA A 711 -20.90 16.08 -3.84
N GLU A 712 -22.19 15.77 -3.91
CA GLU A 712 -23.11 15.83 -2.77
C GLU A 712 -22.82 14.74 -1.72
N ALA A 713 -22.30 13.58 -2.13
CA ALA A 713 -21.81 12.56 -1.21
C ALA A 713 -20.65 13.06 -0.32
N ILE A 714 -19.85 14.01 -0.81
CA ILE A 714 -18.70 14.56 -0.08
C ILE A 714 -19.10 15.72 0.84
N ALA A 715 -19.87 16.68 0.33
CA ALA A 715 -20.14 17.95 1.02
C ALA A 715 -21.62 18.16 1.42
N GLY A 716 -22.48 17.17 1.17
CA GLY A 716 -23.92 17.26 1.38
C GLY A 716 -24.67 17.87 0.20
N GLU A 717 -26.00 17.87 0.30
CA GLU A 717 -26.90 18.39 -0.73
C GLU A 717 -26.57 19.84 -1.11
N GLY A 718 -26.55 20.14 -2.41
CA GLY A 718 -26.23 21.48 -2.91
C GLY A 718 -24.74 21.83 -2.90
N ALA A 719 -23.86 20.83 -2.79
CA ALA A 719 -22.40 20.96 -2.86
C ALA A 719 -21.95 21.93 -3.97
N ARG A 720 -21.00 22.81 -3.65
CA ARG A 720 -20.42 23.74 -4.62
C ARG A 720 -19.16 23.14 -5.20
N VAL A 721 -19.08 23.11 -6.53
CA VAL A 721 -17.94 22.54 -7.24
C VAL A 721 -17.16 23.61 -8.01
N GLN A 722 -15.87 23.38 -8.18
CA GLN A 722 -15.02 24.09 -9.13
C GLN A 722 -14.28 23.08 -10.02
N TRP A 723 -14.54 23.10 -11.32
CA TRP A 723 -13.86 22.24 -12.29
C TRP A 723 -12.43 22.73 -12.51
N GLN A 724 -11.46 21.81 -12.46
CA GLN A 724 -10.05 22.11 -12.69
C GLN A 724 -9.69 21.67 -14.11
N LEU A 725 -9.64 22.62 -15.04
CA LEU A 725 -9.44 22.33 -16.46
C LEU A 725 -8.12 22.93 -16.96
N HIS A 726 -7.50 22.27 -17.94
CA HIS A 726 -6.38 22.82 -18.72
C HIS A 726 -6.73 22.79 -20.22
N PRO A 727 -7.61 23.69 -20.70
CA PRO A 727 -8.05 23.66 -22.10
C PRO A 727 -6.88 23.62 -23.10
N PRO A 728 -6.87 22.67 -24.07
CA PRO A 728 -5.74 22.47 -24.98
C PRO A 728 -5.39 23.71 -25.81
N MET A 729 -6.40 24.46 -26.28
CA MET A 729 -6.19 25.71 -27.01
C MET A 729 -5.50 26.79 -26.16
N LEU A 730 -5.90 26.95 -24.89
CA LEU A 730 -5.28 27.93 -24.00
C LEU A 730 -3.86 27.52 -23.61
N ARG A 731 -3.60 26.21 -23.51
CA ARG A 731 -2.25 25.67 -23.33
C ARG A 731 -1.36 25.97 -24.53
N ALA A 732 -1.86 25.78 -25.75
CA ALA A 732 -1.14 26.15 -26.97
C ALA A 732 -0.84 27.66 -27.06
N LEU A 733 -1.65 28.49 -26.39
CA LEU A 733 -1.44 29.93 -26.22
C LEU A 733 -0.55 30.31 -25.02
N GLY A 734 0.10 29.34 -24.36
CA GLY A 734 1.11 29.57 -23.32
C GLY A 734 0.63 29.41 -21.87
N MET A 735 -0.60 28.96 -21.64
CA MET A 735 -1.11 28.74 -20.28
C MET A 735 -0.45 27.51 -19.63
N LYS A 736 0.31 27.75 -18.53
CA LYS A 736 1.05 26.70 -17.82
C LYS A 736 0.27 25.99 -16.72
N ASN A 737 -0.77 26.63 -16.16
CA ASN A 737 -1.51 26.13 -15.00
C ASN A 737 -2.99 25.92 -15.31
N LYS A 738 -3.61 24.98 -14.58
CA LYS A 738 -5.07 24.74 -14.63
C LYS A 738 -5.87 25.95 -14.17
N ILE A 739 -7.01 26.17 -14.82
CA ILE A 739 -8.01 27.14 -14.42
C ILE A 739 -9.07 26.50 -13.51
N SER A 740 -9.55 27.28 -12.53
CA SER A 740 -10.63 26.86 -11.62
C SER A 740 -11.94 27.52 -12.06
N LEU A 741 -12.84 26.73 -12.65
CA LEU A 741 -14.14 27.20 -13.14
C LEU A 741 -15.24 26.89 -12.13
N GLY A 742 -15.85 27.93 -11.55
CA GLY A 742 -16.95 27.79 -10.59
C GLY A 742 -18.34 27.87 -11.25
N ARG A 743 -19.37 28.12 -10.43
CA ARG A 743 -20.78 28.20 -10.87
C ARG A 743 -21.05 29.17 -12.02
N TRP A 744 -20.28 30.24 -12.15
CA TRP A 744 -20.43 31.21 -13.24
C TRP A 744 -20.15 30.59 -14.62
N ALA A 745 -19.37 29.51 -14.68
CA ALA A 745 -19.04 28.81 -15.91
C ALA A 745 -20.09 27.74 -16.30
N THR A 746 -21.12 27.49 -15.48
CA THR A 746 -22.16 26.51 -15.80
C THR A 746 -22.87 26.81 -17.13
N PRO A 747 -23.31 28.06 -17.44
CA PRO A 747 -23.90 28.37 -18.73
C PRO A 747 -22.95 28.10 -19.91
N LEU A 748 -21.66 28.35 -19.73
CA LEU A 748 -20.62 28.04 -20.73
C LEU A 748 -20.54 26.53 -20.98
N MET A 749 -20.52 25.70 -19.94
CA MET A 749 -20.49 24.24 -20.09
C MET A 749 -21.78 23.70 -20.72
N VAL A 750 -22.94 24.28 -20.41
CA VAL A 750 -24.21 23.92 -21.07
C VAL A 750 -24.15 24.27 -22.56
N GLY A 751 -23.60 25.43 -22.91
CA GLY A 751 -23.35 25.83 -24.30
C GLY A 751 -22.41 24.87 -25.02
N LEU A 752 -21.28 24.50 -24.38
CA LEU A 752 -20.35 23.50 -24.92
C LEU A 752 -21.05 22.15 -25.14
N ARG A 753 -21.78 21.63 -24.15
CA ARG A 753 -22.56 20.39 -24.29
C ARG A 753 -23.53 20.45 -25.49
N ALA A 754 -24.25 21.56 -25.67
CA ALA A 754 -25.16 21.73 -26.80
C ALA A 754 -24.41 21.82 -28.15
N GLY A 755 -23.18 22.36 -28.12
CA GLY A 755 -22.25 22.45 -29.25
C GLY A 755 -21.75 21.11 -29.79
N ARG A 756 -22.08 19.96 -29.18
CA ARG A 756 -21.71 18.62 -29.69
C ARG A 756 -22.09 18.38 -31.16
N ARG A 757 -23.11 19.08 -31.68
CA ARG A 757 -23.51 19.02 -33.10
C ARG A 757 -22.46 19.57 -34.05
N LEU A 758 -21.54 20.41 -33.56
CA LEU A 758 -20.42 20.93 -34.35
C LEU A 758 -19.33 19.88 -34.52
N ARG A 759 -19.25 18.87 -33.65
CA ARG A 759 -18.20 17.82 -33.67
C ARG A 759 -18.07 17.21 -35.06
N GLY A 760 -16.86 17.23 -35.60
CA GLY A 760 -16.57 16.65 -36.92
C GLY A 760 -16.96 17.52 -38.12
N THR A 761 -17.62 18.66 -37.91
CA THR A 761 -17.94 19.62 -38.98
C THR A 761 -16.77 20.60 -39.21
N PRO A 762 -16.74 21.34 -40.35
CA PRO A 762 -15.75 22.40 -40.57
C PRO A 762 -15.79 23.53 -39.53
N PHE A 763 -16.90 23.67 -38.79
CA PHE A 763 -17.08 24.66 -37.73
C PHE A 763 -16.58 24.18 -36.35
N ASP A 764 -16.04 22.95 -36.28
CA ASP A 764 -15.44 22.38 -35.07
C ASP A 764 -14.04 22.94 -34.81
N LEU A 765 -13.96 24.19 -34.31
CA LEU A 765 -12.66 24.81 -34.04
C LEU A 765 -11.85 24.05 -32.96
N LEU A 766 -12.53 23.43 -32.00
CA LEU A 766 -11.91 22.64 -30.93
C LEU A 766 -11.35 21.31 -31.46
N GLY A 767 -12.03 20.70 -32.43
CA GLY A 767 -11.63 19.46 -33.09
C GLY A 767 -10.54 19.61 -34.16
N MET A 768 -9.96 20.79 -34.35
CA MET A 768 -8.88 21.01 -35.33
C MET A 768 -7.50 20.55 -34.84
N THR A 769 -7.33 20.29 -33.54
CA THR A 769 -6.04 19.90 -32.96
C THR A 769 -5.56 18.53 -33.48
N LYS A 770 -4.23 18.30 -33.45
CA LYS A 770 -3.63 17.03 -33.91
C LYS A 770 -4.24 15.82 -33.19
N LEU A 771 -4.41 15.91 -31.87
CA LEU A 771 -4.96 14.81 -31.06
C LEU A 771 -6.40 14.48 -31.46
N ARG A 772 -7.27 15.49 -31.63
CA ARG A 772 -8.69 15.29 -31.99
C ARG A 772 -8.85 14.64 -33.37
N ARG A 773 -7.98 14.99 -34.32
CA ARG A 773 -7.95 14.32 -35.63
C ARG A 773 -7.59 12.83 -35.51
N ILE A 774 -6.61 12.51 -34.66
CA ILE A 774 -6.22 11.12 -34.39
C ILE A 774 -7.36 10.35 -33.71
N GLU A 775 -7.99 10.92 -32.68
CA GLU A 775 -9.09 10.27 -31.96
C GLU A 775 -10.28 9.92 -32.88
N ARG A 776 -10.63 10.82 -33.82
CA ARG A 776 -11.69 10.55 -34.80
C ARG A 776 -11.35 9.42 -35.77
N ALA A 777 -10.09 9.30 -36.18
CA ALA A 777 -9.66 8.24 -37.08
C ALA A 777 -9.52 6.89 -36.35
N LEU A 778 -9.10 6.92 -35.08
CA LEU A 778 -8.70 5.76 -34.29
C LEU A 778 -9.79 4.70 -34.14
N ALA A 779 -11.05 5.11 -33.95
CA ALA A 779 -12.17 4.17 -33.84
C ALA A 779 -12.37 3.37 -35.13
N GLY A 780 -12.22 4.03 -36.29
CA GLY A 780 -12.28 3.38 -37.60
C GLY A 780 -11.08 2.47 -37.85
N GLU A 781 -9.85 2.98 -37.61
CA GLU A 781 -8.60 2.21 -37.71
C GLU A 781 -8.68 0.91 -36.91
N TYR A 782 -9.17 0.99 -35.67
CA TYR A 782 -9.38 -0.16 -34.80
C TYR A 782 -10.45 -1.13 -35.35
N ALA A 783 -11.64 -0.62 -35.67
CA ALA A 783 -12.74 -1.43 -36.15
C ALA A 783 -12.37 -2.23 -37.40
N ASP A 784 -11.69 -1.57 -38.34
CA ASP A 784 -11.24 -2.19 -39.58
C ASP A 784 -10.14 -3.23 -39.32
N SER A 785 -9.18 -2.94 -38.45
CA SER A 785 -8.09 -3.87 -38.11
C SER A 785 -8.59 -5.18 -37.49
N ILE A 786 -9.51 -5.10 -36.51
CA ILE A 786 -10.08 -6.31 -35.88
C ILE A 786 -10.92 -7.09 -36.88
N THR A 787 -11.70 -6.41 -37.72
CA THR A 787 -12.48 -7.06 -38.78
C THR A 787 -11.57 -7.81 -39.76
N VAL A 788 -10.41 -7.25 -40.11
CA VAL A 788 -9.41 -7.90 -40.97
C VAL A 788 -8.86 -9.16 -40.30
N LEU A 789 -8.46 -9.09 -39.03
CA LEU A 789 -7.94 -10.26 -38.30
C LEU A 789 -8.95 -11.40 -38.22
N VAL A 790 -10.21 -11.09 -37.93
CA VAL A 790 -11.29 -12.09 -37.87
C VAL A 790 -11.55 -12.69 -39.26
N ARG A 791 -11.63 -11.88 -40.31
CA ARG A 791 -11.83 -12.38 -41.70
C ARG A 791 -10.64 -13.20 -42.22
N ALA A 792 -9.44 -12.93 -41.72
CA ALA A 792 -8.24 -13.70 -42.02
C ALA A 792 -8.17 -15.03 -41.23
N ASN A 793 -9.18 -15.36 -40.42
CA ASN A 793 -9.21 -16.52 -39.54
C ASN A 793 -7.99 -16.59 -38.60
N ALA A 794 -7.56 -15.44 -38.06
CA ALA A 794 -6.53 -15.41 -37.02
C ALA A 794 -6.98 -16.22 -35.78
N PRO A 795 -6.04 -16.77 -34.99
CA PRO A 795 -6.39 -17.52 -33.77
C PRO A 795 -7.26 -16.69 -32.81
N ALA A 796 -8.24 -17.33 -32.17
CA ALA A 796 -9.17 -16.64 -31.26
C ALA A 796 -8.46 -15.88 -30.12
N ALA A 797 -7.36 -16.42 -29.60
CA ALA A 797 -6.53 -15.75 -28.60
C ALA A 797 -5.91 -14.43 -29.13
N VAL A 798 -5.48 -14.42 -30.39
CA VAL A 798 -4.92 -13.24 -31.05
C VAL A 798 -5.99 -12.19 -31.30
N THR A 799 -7.17 -12.60 -31.79
CA THR A 799 -8.27 -11.65 -32.03
C THR A 799 -8.79 -11.05 -30.73
N LEU A 800 -8.86 -11.84 -29.66
CA LEU A 800 -9.23 -11.37 -28.32
C LEU A 800 -8.20 -10.38 -27.76
N GLU A 801 -6.91 -10.71 -27.82
CA GLU A 801 -5.85 -9.81 -27.35
C GLU A 801 -5.83 -8.51 -28.16
N ALA A 802 -5.96 -8.59 -29.49
CA ALA A 802 -6.04 -7.43 -30.36
C ALA A 802 -7.28 -6.56 -30.04
N ALA A 803 -8.44 -7.17 -29.78
CA ALA A 803 -9.65 -6.48 -29.36
C ALA A 803 -9.52 -5.81 -27.97
N GLY A 804 -8.62 -6.31 -27.12
CA GLY A 804 -8.27 -5.71 -25.83
C GLY A 804 -7.30 -4.54 -25.91
N LEU A 805 -6.53 -4.39 -27.00
CA LEU A 805 -5.45 -3.40 -27.10
C LEU A 805 -5.85 -1.93 -26.83
N PRO A 806 -7.04 -1.44 -27.20
CA PRO A 806 -7.42 -0.05 -26.90
C PRO A 806 -7.47 0.26 -25.41
N GLU A 807 -7.43 -0.74 -24.52
CA GLU A 807 -7.22 -0.52 -23.10
C GLU A 807 -5.92 0.22 -22.80
N LEU A 808 -4.88 0.07 -23.62
CA LEU A 808 -3.61 0.79 -23.49
C LEU A 808 -3.74 2.28 -23.76
N VAL A 809 -4.67 2.68 -24.65
CA VAL A 809 -4.89 4.09 -25.01
C VAL A 809 -5.60 4.80 -23.87
N ARG A 810 -4.86 5.55 -23.06
CA ARG A 810 -5.38 6.25 -21.87
C ARG A 810 -4.79 7.64 -21.75
N GLY A 811 -5.50 8.50 -21.03
CA GLY A 811 -5.01 9.82 -20.63
C GLY A 811 -5.39 10.92 -21.60
N TYR A 812 -4.68 12.04 -21.48
CA TYR A 812 -4.97 13.29 -22.16
C TYR A 812 -3.69 13.87 -22.76
N GLU A 813 -3.83 14.66 -23.82
CA GLU A 813 -2.71 15.38 -24.47
C GLU A 813 -1.50 14.47 -24.74
N SER A 814 -0.31 14.81 -24.23
CA SER A 814 0.92 14.05 -24.44
C SER A 814 0.84 12.62 -23.92
N ILE A 815 0.20 12.39 -22.77
CA ILE A 815 0.03 11.07 -22.16
C ILE A 815 -0.75 10.14 -23.12
N LYS A 816 -1.77 10.68 -23.78
CA LYS A 816 -2.54 9.92 -24.77
C LYS A 816 -1.71 9.65 -26.03
N LEU A 817 -0.93 10.63 -26.49
CA LEU A 817 -0.06 10.44 -27.65
C LEU A 817 1.02 9.37 -27.41
N GLU A 818 1.63 9.34 -26.23
CA GLU A 818 2.60 8.32 -25.83
C GLU A 818 1.97 6.92 -25.80
N SER A 819 0.80 6.78 -25.16
CA SER A 819 0.09 5.48 -25.15
C SER A 819 -0.33 5.01 -26.54
N LEU A 820 -0.63 5.93 -27.47
CA LEU A 820 -0.96 5.61 -28.86
C LEU A 820 0.22 5.02 -29.63
N VAL A 821 1.46 5.43 -29.32
CA VAL A 821 2.66 4.86 -29.94
C VAL A 821 2.76 3.38 -29.58
N HIS A 822 2.61 3.04 -28.30
CA HIS A 822 2.63 1.65 -27.83
C HIS A 822 1.46 0.82 -28.40
N TYR A 823 0.26 1.38 -28.42
CA TYR A 823 -0.91 0.74 -29.02
C TYR A 823 -0.69 0.38 -30.50
N ARG A 824 -0.23 1.35 -31.31
CA ARG A 824 -0.01 1.13 -32.74
C ARG A 824 1.11 0.13 -33.01
N ALA A 825 2.19 0.18 -32.23
CA ALA A 825 3.28 -0.80 -32.34
C ALA A 825 2.78 -2.23 -32.07
N ARG A 826 1.99 -2.41 -31.00
CA ARG A 826 1.46 -3.74 -30.65
C ARG A 826 0.38 -4.23 -31.62
N LEU A 827 -0.47 -3.35 -32.13
CA LEU A 827 -1.44 -3.70 -33.17
C LEU A 827 -0.74 -4.10 -34.48
N ALA A 828 0.32 -3.39 -34.87
CA ALA A 828 1.10 -3.72 -36.06
C ALA A 828 1.76 -5.11 -35.96
N ALA A 829 2.20 -5.52 -34.78
CA ALA A 829 2.75 -6.86 -34.54
C ALA A 829 1.74 -7.98 -34.82
N PHE A 830 0.46 -7.77 -34.51
CA PHE A 830 -0.60 -8.74 -34.85
C PHE A 830 -0.95 -8.75 -36.33
N MET A 831 -0.88 -7.59 -36.99
CA MET A 831 -1.20 -7.48 -38.42
C MET A 831 -0.12 -8.06 -39.32
N ASN A 832 1.14 -8.09 -38.88
CA ASN A 832 2.30 -8.57 -39.63
C ASN A 832 3.15 -9.58 -38.83
N PRO A 833 2.66 -10.81 -38.58
CA PRO A 833 3.35 -11.79 -37.75
C PRO A 833 4.70 -12.30 -38.33
N SER A 834 4.97 -12.08 -39.62
CA SER A 834 6.21 -12.46 -40.30
C SER A 834 7.37 -11.47 -40.12
N GLY A 835 7.19 -10.40 -39.35
CA GLY A 835 8.25 -9.45 -38.99
C GLY A 835 8.62 -9.58 -37.51
N SER A 836 9.38 -10.62 -37.16
CA SER A 836 9.97 -10.74 -35.82
C SER A 836 11.06 -9.68 -35.63
N ALA A 837 10.70 -8.54 -35.05
CA ALA A 837 11.61 -7.78 -34.22
C ALA A 837 11.18 -8.01 -32.77
N GLU A 838 12.02 -8.68 -32.00
CA GLU A 838 11.89 -8.76 -30.55
C GLU A 838 11.68 -7.34 -29.97
N PRO A 839 10.70 -7.12 -29.09
CA PRO A 839 10.65 -5.90 -28.30
C PRO A 839 11.57 -6.08 -27.08
N ASP A 840 12.87 -6.20 -27.32
CA ASP A 840 13.87 -6.07 -26.26
C ASP A 840 14.35 -4.62 -26.20
N SER A 841 14.15 -4.03 -25.01
CA SER A 841 14.78 -2.80 -24.53
C SER A 841 14.81 -1.62 -25.51
N VAL A 842 13.71 -0.87 -25.61
CA VAL A 842 13.84 0.58 -25.80
C VAL A 842 14.33 1.13 -24.46
N GLN A 843 15.66 1.18 -24.32
CA GLN A 843 16.28 2.14 -23.42
C GLN A 843 15.66 3.51 -23.73
N ALA A 844 15.04 4.09 -22.71
CA ALA A 844 14.76 5.51 -22.72
C ALA A 844 16.11 6.23 -22.71
N ASP A 845 16.43 6.89 -23.82
CA ASP A 845 17.24 8.10 -23.77
C ASP A 845 16.36 9.25 -23.25
#